data_AF-A0AAP1W6N3-F1
#
_entry.id   AF-A0AAP1W6N3-F1
#
_cell.length_a   1.000
_cell.length_b   1.000
_cell.length_c   1.000
_cell.angle_alpha   90.00
_cell.angle_beta   90.00
_cell.angle_gamma   90.00
#
_symmetry.space_group_name_H-M   'P 1'
#
loop_
_entity.id
_entity.type
_entity.pdbx_description
1 polymer ?
#
loop_
_entity_poly.entity_id
_entity_poly.type
_entity_poly.pdbx_seq_one_letter_code
_entity_poly.pdbx_strand_id
1 'polypeptide(L)'
;MKQHFPLKDIQQEKRIYRGRIFFAVGLVIICLLVLASRYAYLQIFHYDEFSTASDKNRIRLQPLPPARGYIYDRNGVLLADNYPVFTATLSKADVENVDTVIEQLQPILELTQEDVDRFKSRIKTARKTERVAIKLNLTETNIAKFSEVKYKFPGVRIETQMTRYYPHGDLFAHVIGYVGRINDKELKSIDKDLYAGTNLIGKIGVEKSYEDLLHGTPGYESVEADAHSNILRHLGRKDPTRGNDLYLSLDYGLQVVASQQLAGRRGAIVAIDPRTGEILALVSSPSFNPNLFVTGINHKDYSSLRDNIDQPLYNRAVQGVYPPGSTIKPMEAMGGLHYGIVDWATAISDPGYFHLPGDSHKFRDWKKTGHGIVNMHKAIIMSCDTYFYILANQMGIDQMNQWMRQFGFGQKTGVDLPSESEGLYPNPEWKMRTRKSKWMKGETISVSIGQGAFTATPLQLAMATAITANHGSHVVPHVLRATHGVKPFTVRNAPDGKINFNGTDEDWVKMREAMIDVIQSGTGRGIRTPLYQIAGKTGTAQVKSIAQGKRYNEAALSERQLDHGLFVGFAPADKPEIAIAVIWENGRHGGSAAQLAKPVFDYWLLTRKKNPIRPANHQVNGGLMTAGIKPGELPSGNESASSTPATSAPTSAAASTPQATPTRPATNEVDE
;
A
#
# COMPACT_ATOMS: atom_id res chain seq x y z
N MET A 1 -115.77 -29.24 13.65
CA MET A 1 -114.41 -29.83 13.77
C MET A 1 -113.83 -29.41 15.13
N LYS A 2 -113.59 -30.35 16.05
CA LYS A 2 -112.95 -30.07 17.34
C LYS A 2 -111.43 -29.96 17.12
N GLN A 3 -110.85 -28.77 17.30
CA GLN A 3 -109.41 -28.58 17.36
C GLN A 3 -108.88 -29.11 18.71
N HIS A 4 -107.93 -30.06 18.67
CA HIS A 4 -107.17 -30.50 19.82
C HIS A 4 -106.08 -29.47 20.13
N PHE A 5 -106.16 -28.81 21.29
CA PHE A 5 -105.04 -28.04 21.85
C PHE A 5 -104.20 -28.98 22.73
N PRO A 6 -102.92 -29.25 22.40
CA PRO A 6 -102.06 -30.01 23.28
C PRO A 6 -101.71 -29.16 24.50
N LEU A 7 -102.05 -29.65 25.71
CA LEU A 7 -101.64 -29.05 26.98
C LEU A 7 -100.10 -29.08 27.06
N LYS A 8 -99.49 -27.91 26.92
CA LYS A 8 -98.04 -27.70 27.02
C LYS A 8 -97.66 -27.62 28.50
N ASP A 9 -96.86 -28.57 28.99
CA ASP A 9 -96.39 -28.56 30.39
C ASP A 9 -95.22 -27.56 30.56
N ILE A 10 -95.59 -26.34 30.94
CA ILE A 10 -94.69 -25.21 31.15
C ILE A 10 -93.69 -25.50 32.30
N GLN A 11 -94.04 -26.34 33.28
CA GLN A 11 -93.13 -26.66 34.40
C GLN A 11 -92.03 -27.62 33.97
N GLN A 12 -92.34 -28.60 33.12
CA GLN A 12 -91.36 -29.54 32.59
C GLN A 12 -90.40 -28.84 31.60
N GLU A 13 -90.89 -27.97 30.72
CA GLU A 13 -90.05 -27.12 29.85
C GLU A 13 -89.10 -26.24 30.68
N LYS A 14 -89.59 -25.55 31.73
CA LYS A 14 -88.76 -24.72 32.61
C LYS A 14 -87.67 -25.51 33.34
N ARG A 15 -87.93 -26.76 33.73
CA ARG A 15 -86.96 -27.63 34.41
C ARG A 15 -85.86 -28.11 33.45
N ILE A 16 -86.23 -28.51 32.23
CA ILE A 16 -85.25 -28.86 31.18
C ILE A 16 -84.42 -27.64 30.78
N TYR A 17 -85.04 -26.47 30.66
CA TYR A 17 -84.34 -25.22 30.33
C TYR A 17 -83.37 -24.80 31.45
N ARG A 18 -83.78 -24.86 32.72
CA ARG A 18 -82.89 -24.62 33.86
C ARG A 18 -81.74 -25.63 33.91
N GLY A 19 -82.01 -26.92 33.68
CA GLY A 19 -80.97 -27.96 33.62
C GLY A 19 -79.93 -27.70 32.53
N ARG A 20 -80.37 -27.29 31.33
CA ARG A 20 -79.49 -26.90 30.21
C ARG A 20 -78.67 -25.65 30.54
N ILE A 21 -79.26 -24.65 31.20
CA ILE A 21 -78.55 -23.44 31.64
C ILE A 21 -77.47 -23.81 32.67
N PHE A 22 -77.79 -24.58 33.71
CA PHE A 22 -76.81 -24.97 34.72
C PHE A 22 -75.68 -25.82 34.14
N PHE A 23 -75.99 -26.73 33.22
CA PHE A 23 -74.97 -27.50 32.51
C PHE A 23 -74.08 -26.61 31.65
N ALA A 24 -74.66 -25.67 30.88
CA ALA A 24 -73.90 -24.71 30.08
C ALA A 24 -73.02 -23.80 30.94
N VAL A 25 -73.54 -23.29 32.06
CA VAL A 25 -72.77 -22.49 33.02
C VAL A 25 -71.64 -23.31 33.64
N GLY A 26 -71.90 -24.56 34.04
CA GLY A 26 -70.88 -25.47 34.56
C GLY A 26 -69.77 -25.75 33.53
N LEU A 27 -70.14 -26.00 32.28
CA LEU A 27 -69.20 -26.17 31.17
C LEU A 27 -68.33 -24.91 30.98
N VAL A 28 -68.94 -23.72 30.98
CA VAL A 28 -68.21 -22.45 30.85
C VAL A 28 -67.25 -22.23 32.02
N ILE A 29 -67.66 -22.53 33.26
CA ILE A 29 -66.80 -22.44 34.44
C ILE A 29 -65.60 -23.39 34.33
N ILE A 30 -65.83 -24.63 33.87
CA ILE A 30 -64.75 -25.59 33.66
C ILE A 30 -63.77 -25.07 32.59
N CYS A 31 -64.27 -24.56 31.47
CA CYS A 31 -63.41 -23.97 30.43
C CYS A 31 -62.61 -22.77 30.97
N LEU A 32 -63.21 -21.90 31.79
CA LEU A 32 -62.51 -20.78 32.44
C LEU A 32 -61.44 -21.25 33.42
N LEU A 33 -61.70 -22.31 34.20
CA LEU A 33 -60.72 -22.90 35.10
C LEU A 33 -59.53 -23.51 34.33
N VAL A 34 -59.80 -24.15 33.18
CA VAL A 34 -58.74 -24.64 32.28
C VAL A 34 -57.89 -23.48 31.74
N LEU A 35 -58.52 -22.37 31.33
CA LEU A 35 -57.78 -21.17 30.88
C LEU A 35 -56.97 -20.53 32.01
N ALA A 36 -57.54 -20.39 33.21
CA ALA A 36 -56.87 -19.82 34.37
C ALA A 36 -55.68 -20.68 34.83
N SER A 37 -55.86 -22.01 34.87
CA SER A 37 -54.77 -22.94 35.17
C SER A 37 -53.68 -22.92 34.10
N ARG A 38 -54.04 -22.83 32.82
CA ARG A 38 -53.05 -22.66 31.74
C ARG A 38 -52.31 -21.32 31.85
N TYR A 39 -53.00 -20.24 32.19
CA TYR A 39 -52.38 -18.93 32.41
C TYR A 39 -51.40 -18.96 33.59
N ALA A 40 -51.82 -19.53 34.73
CA ALA A 40 -50.94 -19.72 35.89
C ALA A 40 -49.74 -20.62 35.56
N TYR A 41 -49.94 -21.67 34.75
CA TYR A 41 -48.84 -22.51 34.28
C TYR A 41 -47.79 -21.71 33.50
N LEU A 42 -48.22 -20.86 32.56
CA LEU A 42 -47.33 -20.00 31.78
C LEU A 42 -46.64 -18.93 32.64
N GLN A 43 -47.37 -18.32 33.58
CA GLN A 43 -46.87 -17.21 34.40
C GLN A 43 -46.00 -17.63 35.58
N ILE A 44 -46.15 -18.85 36.11
CA ILE A 44 -45.41 -19.30 37.29
C ILE A 44 -44.32 -20.30 36.90
N PHE A 45 -44.66 -21.36 36.17
CA PHE A 45 -43.69 -22.42 35.86
C PHE A 45 -42.76 -22.06 34.70
N HIS A 46 -43.20 -21.22 33.76
CA HIS A 46 -42.41 -20.79 32.61
C HIS A 46 -42.06 -19.29 32.68
N TYR A 47 -42.17 -18.66 33.85
CA TYR A 47 -41.85 -17.24 34.04
C TYR A 47 -40.45 -16.91 33.54
N ASP A 48 -39.44 -17.65 34.01
CA ASP A 48 -38.03 -17.39 33.68
C ASP A 48 -37.77 -17.58 32.19
N GLU A 49 -38.41 -18.57 31.56
CA GLU A 49 -38.27 -18.83 30.12
C GLU A 49 -38.89 -17.70 29.29
N PHE A 50 -40.14 -17.32 29.56
CA PHE A 50 -40.83 -16.27 28.81
C PHE A 50 -40.29 -14.87 29.12
N SER A 51 -39.86 -14.61 30.36
CA SER A 51 -39.18 -13.36 30.73
C SER A 51 -37.82 -13.27 30.03
N THR A 52 -37.01 -14.33 30.04
CA THR A 52 -35.72 -14.35 29.32
C THR A 52 -35.92 -14.23 27.81
N ALA A 53 -36.95 -14.86 27.24
CA ALA A 53 -37.28 -14.72 25.82
C ALA A 53 -37.76 -13.30 25.48
N SER A 54 -38.54 -12.68 26.37
CA SER A 54 -38.97 -11.28 26.25
C SER A 54 -37.78 -10.31 26.35
N ASP A 55 -36.89 -10.53 27.30
CA ASP A 55 -35.67 -9.73 27.48
C ASP A 55 -34.73 -9.90 26.29
N LYS A 56 -34.57 -11.12 25.74
CA LYS A 56 -33.81 -11.33 24.49
C LYS A 56 -34.43 -10.60 23.29
N ASN A 57 -35.74 -10.36 23.29
CA ASN A 57 -36.41 -9.61 22.24
C ASN A 57 -36.33 -8.08 22.46
N ARG A 58 -36.31 -7.62 23.71
CA ARG A 58 -36.27 -6.19 24.07
C ARG A 58 -34.84 -5.63 24.14
N ILE A 59 -33.87 -6.45 24.54
CA ILE A 59 -32.45 -6.11 24.67
C ILE A 59 -31.72 -6.41 23.37
N ARG A 60 -31.16 -5.38 22.76
CA ARG A 60 -30.37 -5.47 21.53
C ARG A 60 -28.91 -5.16 21.83
N LEU A 61 -28.04 -6.06 21.39
CA LEU A 61 -26.59 -5.83 21.37
C LEU A 61 -26.21 -5.11 20.07
N GLN A 62 -25.71 -3.89 20.19
CA GLN A 62 -25.18 -3.10 19.07
C GLN A 62 -23.65 -3.10 19.14
N PRO A 63 -22.95 -3.47 18.05
CA PRO A 63 -21.50 -3.39 18.02
C PRO A 63 -21.05 -1.92 17.96
N LEU A 64 -20.01 -1.59 18.71
CA LEU A 64 -19.31 -0.31 18.65
C LEU A 64 -17.98 -0.56 17.92
N PRO A 65 -17.82 -0.11 16.65
CA PRO A 65 -16.59 -0.34 15.91
C PRO A 65 -15.41 0.39 16.58
N PRO A 66 -14.22 -0.21 16.63
CA PRO A 66 -13.04 0.43 17.18
C PRO A 66 -12.53 1.55 16.28
N ALA A 67 -11.91 2.55 16.90
CA ALA A 67 -11.11 3.51 16.14
C ALA A 67 -9.84 2.79 15.62
N ARG A 68 -9.55 2.96 14.33
CA ARG A 68 -8.34 2.42 13.72
C ARG A 68 -7.11 3.16 14.25
N GLY A 69 -6.01 2.45 14.45
CA GLY A 69 -4.72 3.04 14.82
C GLY A 69 -4.22 4.05 13.79
N TYR A 70 -3.52 5.09 14.23
CA TYR A 70 -2.84 6.05 13.37
C TYR A 70 -1.53 5.47 12.84
N ILE A 71 -1.07 5.97 11.70
CA ILE A 71 0.25 5.61 11.15
C ILE A 71 1.10 6.87 11.12
N TYR A 72 2.27 6.80 11.74
CA TYR A 72 3.25 7.88 11.83
C TYR A 72 4.55 7.50 11.11
N ASP A 73 5.28 8.51 10.65
CA ASP A 73 6.67 8.37 10.23
C ASP A 73 7.61 8.26 11.45
N ARG A 74 8.91 8.09 11.19
CA ARG A 74 9.94 7.94 12.24
C ARG A 74 10.10 9.17 13.15
N ASN A 75 9.59 10.32 12.72
CA ASN A 75 9.69 11.62 13.38
C ASN A 75 8.34 12.06 13.98
N GLY A 76 7.30 11.22 13.93
CA GLY A 76 5.97 11.52 14.46
C GLY A 76 5.05 12.29 13.49
N VAL A 77 5.40 12.39 12.20
CA VAL A 77 4.51 12.95 11.17
C VAL A 77 3.37 11.98 10.92
N LEU A 78 2.12 12.46 11.01
CA LEU A 78 0.93 11.65 10.76
C LEU A 78 0.76 11.35 9.27
N LEU A 79 0.85 10.08 8.89
CA LEU A 79 0.78 9.63 7.50
C LEU A 79 -0.58 9.03 7.13
N ALA A 80 -1.29 8.47 8.11
CA ALA A 80 -2.67 8.01 7.94
C ALA A 80 -3.51 8.33 9.18
N ASP A 81 -4.57 9.09 8.94
CA ASP A 81 -5.47 9.67 9.94
C ASP A 81 -6.89 9.08 9.80
N ASN A 82 -7.76 9.35 10.76
CA ASN A 82 -9.17 9.02 10.70
C ASN A 82 -9.99 10.31 10.86
N TYR A 83 -11.01 10.47 10.03
CA TYR A 83 -11.92 11.61 10.08
C TYR A 83 -13.40 11.15 10.08
N PRO A 84 -14.31 11.93 10.68
CA PRO A 84 -15.71 11.56 10.76
C PRO A 84 -16.45 11.79 9.43
N VAL A 85 -17.22 10.79 9.00
CA VAL A 85 -18.16 10.88 7.86
C VAL A 85 -19.57 10.46 8.28
N PHE A 86 -20.58 11.01 7.62
CA PHE A 86 -21.96 10.59 7.79
C PHE A 86 -22.28 9.38 6.92
N THR A 87 -22.88 8.35 7.50
CA THR A 87 -23.19 7.08 6.83
C THR A 87 -24.64 6.70 7.06
N ALA A 88 -25.35 6.33 5.99
CA ALA A 88 -26.68 5.72 6.10
C ALA A 88 -26.55 4.24 6.46
N THR A 89 -27.24 3.78 7.50
CA THR A 89 -27.23 2.38 7.96
C THR A 89 -28.64 1.80 8.08
N LEU A 90 -28.78 0.48 7.91
CA LEU A 90 -30.03 -0.28 8.03
C LEU A 90 -29.85 -1.52 8.91
N SER A 91 -30.84 -1.82 9.76
CA SER A 91 -30.96 -3.08 10.50
C SER A 91 -32.11 -3.91 9.93
N LYS A 92 -31.92 -5.21 9.72
CA LYS A 92 -33.00 -6.12 9.29
C LYS A 92 -34.14 -6.21 10.31
N ALA A 93 -33.84 -6.02 11.59
CA ALA A 93 -34.83 -6.12 12.66
C ALA A 93 -35.88 -5.00 12.58
N ASP A 94 -35.58 -3.93 11.85
CA ASP A 94 -36.34 -2.67 11.91
C ASP A 94 -37.19 -2.46 10.65
N VAL A 95 -37.18 -3.41 9.70
CA VAL A 95 -37.78 -3.29 8.37
C VAL A 95 -38.45 -4.60 7.96
N GLU A 96 -39.67 -4.52 7.42
CA GLU A 96 -40.37 -5.69 6.90
C GLU A 96 -39.77 -6.17 5.57
N ASN A 97 -39.57 -5.25 4.62
CA ASN A 97 -39.01 -5.53 3.31
C ASN A 97 -37.81 -4.63 3.00
N VAL A 98 -36.62 -5.20 3.08
CA VAL A 98 -35.34 -4.52 2.81
C VAL A 98 -35.26 -4.04 1.36
N ASP A 99 -35.74 -4.84 0.40
CA ASP A 99 -35.65 -4.49 -1.02
C ASP A 99 -36.50 -3.25 -1.35
N THR A 100 -37.73 -3.19 -0.84
CA THR A 100 -38.62 -2.04 -1.02
C THR A 100 -38.04 -0.75 -0.41
N VAL A 101 -37.41 -0.84 0.77
CA VAL A 101 -36.77 0.32 1.39
C VAL A 101 -35.60 0.82 0.55
N ILE A 102 -34.77 -0.08 0.02
CA ILE A 102 -33.62 0.30 -0.80
C ILE A 102 -34.06 0.94 -2.13
N GLU A 103 -35.11 0.40 -2.78
CA GLU A 103 -35.69 0.99 -3.99
C GLU A 103 -36.19 2.42 -3.75
N GLN A 104 -36.85 2.66 -2.62
CA GLN A 104 -37.35 3.98 -2.24
C GLN A 104 -36.22 4.95 -1.83
N LEU A 105 -35.14 4.45 -1.20
CA LEU A 105 -33.98 5.26 -0.81
C LEU A 105 -33.07 5.63 -1.98
N GLN A 106 -33.06 4.82 -3.04
CA GLN A 106 -32.19 5.00 -4.20
C GLN A 106 -32.23 6.42 -4.80
N PRO A 107 -33.41 7.03 -5.08
CA PRO A 107 -33.47 8.42 -5.57
C PRO A 107 -33.14 9.48 -4.50
N ILE A 108 -33.29 9.18 -3.21
CA ILE A 108 -33.08 10.14 -2.11
C ILE A 108 -31.59 10.29 -1.79
N LEU A 109 -30.91 9.15 -1.63
CA LEU A 109 -29.51 9.07 -1.25
C LEU A 109 -28.58 8.92 -2.47
N GLU A 110 -29.14 8.95 -3.68
CA GLU A 110 -28.40 8.78 -4.95
C GLU A 110 -27.54 7.51 -4.91
N LEU A 111 -28.18 6.38 -4.60
CA LEU A 111 -27.51 5.09 -4.48
C LEU A 111 -27.13 4.56 -5.86
N THR A 112 -25.87 4.19 -6.04
CA THR A 112 -25.42 3.50 -7.24
C THR A 112 -25.83 2.03 -7.20
N GLN A 113 -25.88 1.36 -8.36
CA GLN A 113 -26.14 -0.09 -8.38
C GLN A 113 -25.11 -0.87 -7.56
N GLU A 114 -23.85 -0.42 -7.55
CA GLU A 114 -22.78 -1.02 -6.74
C GLU A 114 -23.04 -0.86 -5.24
N ASP A 115 -23.58 0.27 -4.79
CA ASP A 115 -23.99 0.45 -3.39
C ASP A 115 -25.09 -0.54 -3.01
N VAL A 116 -26.09 -0.70 -3.88
CA VAL A 116 -27.21 -1.63 -3.67
C VAL A 116 -26.73 -3.08 -3.61
N ASP A 117 -25.94 -3.54 -4.59
CA ASP A 117 -25.48 -4.92 -4.69
C ASP A 117 -24.61 -5.31 -3.48
N ARG A 118 -23.69 -4.41 -3.10
CA ARG A 118 -22.84 -4.57 -1.91
C ARG A 118 -23.66 -4.60 -0.63
N PHE A 119 -24.60 -3.67 -0.47
CA PHE A 119 -25.49 -3.66 0.68
C PHE A 119 -26.28 -4.97 0.77
N LYS A 120 -26.85 -5.46 -0.35
CA LYS A 120 -27.57 -6.73 -0.41
C LYS A 120 -26.70 -7.94 -0.08
N SER A 121 -25.43 -7.97 -0.52
CA SER A 121 -24.48 -9.03 -0.16
C SER A 121 -24.21 -9.04 1.35
N ARG A 122 -23.93 -7.86 1.91
CA ARG A 122 -23.56 -7.70 3.31
C ARG A 122 -24.73 -7.93 4.26
N ILE A 123 -25.89 -7.34 3.96
CA ILE A 123 -27.09 -7.51 4.78
C ILE A 123 -27.44 -9.00 4.88
N LYS A 124 -27.37 -9.80 3.80
CA LYS A 124 -27.66 -11.25 3.85
C LYS A 124 -26.89 -11.99 4.94
N THR A 125 -25.61 -11.69 5.13
CA THR A 125 -24.74 -12.36 6.12
C THR A 125 -24.75 -11.72 7.50
N ALA A 126 -25.19 -10.46 7.62
CA ALA A 126 -25.25 -9.72 8.87
C ALA A 126 -26.29 -10.29 9.84
N ARG A 127 -26.02 -10.10 11.15
CA ARG A 127 -26.94 -10.50 12.22
C ARG A 127 -28.24 -9.69 12.13
N LYS A 128 -29.34 -10.22 12.67
CA LYS A 128 -30.68 -9.58 12.54
C LYS A 128 -30.72 -8.14 13.06
N THR A 129 -30.03 -7.86 14.18
CA THR A 129 -29.99 -6.54 14.84
C THR A 129 -28.77 -5.70 14.46
N GLU A 130 -27.90 -6.21 13.59
CA GLU A 130 -26.69 -5.49 13.16
C GLU A 130 -27.07 -4.43 12.13
N ARG A 131 -26.53 -3.22 12.31
CA ARG A 131 -26.67 -2.14 11.35
C ARG A 131 -25.61 -2.25 10.26
N VAL A 132 -26.06 -2.35 9.02
CA VAL A 132 -25.21 -2.45 7.84
C VAL A 132 -25.24 -1.12 7.08
N ALA A 133 -24.07 -0.63 6.69
CA ALA A 133 -23.96 0.60 5.91
C ALA A 133 -24.54 0.42 4.49
N ILE A 134 -25.48 1.29 4.14
CA ILE A 134 -26.05 1.45 2.80
C ILE A 134 -25.11 2.28 1.94
N LYS A 135 -24.77 3.49 2.41
CA LYS A 135 -23.89 4.43 1.71
C LYS A 135 -23.00 5.16 2.71
N LEU A 136 -21.70 5.09 2.47
CA LEU A 136 -20.68 5.86 3.18
C LEU A 136 -20.58 7.27 2.60
N ASN A 137 -20.20 8.23 3.45
CA ASN A 137 -19.91 9.62 3.07
C ASN A 137 -21.09 10.32 2.37
N LEU A 138 -22.20 10.45 3.08
CA LEU A 138 -23.36 11.23 2.64
C LEU A 138 -23.01 12.71 2.52
N THR A 139 -23.48 13.35 1.45
CA THR A 139 -23.42 14.80 1.31
C THR A 139 -24.43 15.49 2.20
N GLU A 140 -24.18 16.75 2.53
CA GLU A 140 -25.15 17.58 3.26
C GLU A 140 -26.52 17.58 2.56
N THR A 141 -26.53 17.63 1.23
CA THR A 141 -27.75 17.52 0.43
C THR A 141 -28.45 16.17 0.61
N ASN A 142 -27.72 15.04 0.62
CA ASN A 142 -28.34 13.74 0.87
C ASN A 142 -28.89 13.63 2.30
N ILE A 143 -28.16 14.19 3.29
CA ILE A 143 -28.60 14.23 4.69
C ILE A 143 -29.88 15.05 4.83
N ALA A 144 -29.95 16.23 4.19
CA ALA A 144 -31.13 17.08 4.18
C ALA A 144 -32.34 16.40 3.53
N LYS A 145 -32.17 15.89 2.29
CA LYS A 145 -33.20 15.14 1.55
C LYS A 145 -33.75 13.97 2.37
N PHE A 146 -32.88 13.18 3.02
CA PHE A 146 -33.30 12.06 3.85
C PHE A 146 -34.00 12.53 5.13
N SER A 147 -33.55 13.63 5.75
CA SER A 147 -34.12 14.13 7.00
C SER A 147 -35.59 14.54 6.85
N GLU A 148 -35.99 15.10 5.69
CA GLU A 148 -37.38 15.46 5.39
C GLU A 148 -38.33 14.25 5.34
N VAL A 149 -37.82 13.10 4.90
CA VAL A 149 -38.61 11.88 4.70
C VAL A 149 -38.28 10.77 5.68
N LYS A 150 -37.47 11.07 6.71
CA LYS A 150 -36.98 10.10 7.71
C LYS A 150 -38.12 9.28 8.34
N TYR A 151 -39.27 9.90 8.59
CA TYR A 151 -40.44 9.24 9.16
C TYR A 151 -41.00 8.09 8.29
N LYS A 152 -40.71 8.09 6.97
CA LYS A 152 -41.12 7.04 6.03
C LYS A 152 -40.18 5.83 6.05
N PHE A 153 -39.02 5.95 6.66
CA PHE A 153 -37.96 4.95 6.65
C PHE A 153 -37.62 4.46 8.06
N PRO A 154 -38.57 3.81 8.77
CA PRO A 154 -38.26 3.17 10.03
C PRO A 154 -37.13 2.16 9.82
N GLY A 155 -36.10 2.20 10.67
CA GLY A 155 -34.93 1.34 10.58
C GLY A 155 -33.73 1.89 9.80
N VAL A 156 -33.88 3.00 9.06
CA VAL A 156 -32.76 3.70 8.44
C VAL A 156 -32.26 4.81 9.37
N ARG A 157 -30.95 4.86 9.60
CA ARG A 157 -30.32 5.91 10.39
C ARG A 157 -29.14 6.53 9.68
N ILE A 158 -28.86 7.79 10.01
CA ILE A 158 -27.60 8.45 9.65
C ILE A 158 -26.75 8.45 10.92
N GLU A 159 -25.61 7.79 10.84
CA GLU A 159 -24.65 7.66 11.94
C GLU A 159 -23.31 8.26 11.50
N THR A 160 -22.60 8.88 12.45
CA THR A 160 -21.22 9.34 12.22
C THR A 160 -20.28 8.16 12.40
N GLN A 161 -19.48 7.85 11.38
CA GLN A 161 -18.47 6.80 11.41
C GLN A 161 -17.10 7.38 11.07
N MET A 162 -16.05 6.88 11.72
CA MET A 162 -14.68 7.26 11.37
C MET A 162 -14.27 6.53 10.09
N THR A 163 -13.72 7.29 9.15
CA THR A 163 -13.18 6.80 7.88
C THR A 163 -11.73 7.22 7.75
N ARG A 164 -10.96 6.44 6.99
CA ARG A 164 -9.52 6.68 6.82
C ARG A 164 -9.24 7.86 5.90
N TYR A 165 -8.18 8.60 6.19
CA TYR A 165 -7.71 9.71 5.36
C TYR A 165 -6.17 9.72 5.32
N TYR A 166 -5.61 9.99 4.15
CA TYR A 166 -4.17 10.03 3.92
C TYR A 166 -3.76 11.47 3.57
N PRO A 167 -3.23 12.25 4.53
CA PRO A 167 -2.94 13.69 4.34
C PRO A 167 -1.94 13.99 3.23
N HIS A 168 -1.10 13.01 2.88
CA HIS A 168 -0.01 13.18 1.91
C HIS A 168 -0.30 12.53 0.56
N GLY A 169 -1.56 12.14 0.30
CA GLY A 169 -1.99 11.67 -1.01
C GLY A 169 -1.10 10.56 -1.59
N ASP A 170 -0.56 10.80 -2.77
CA ASP A 170 0.19 9.83 -3.57
C ASP A 170 1.60 9.53 -3.05
N LEU A 171 2.16 10.38 -2.19
CA LEU A 171 3.55 10.30 -1.72
C LEU A 171 3.90 8.97 -1.03
N PHE A 172 2.93 8.37 -0.34
CA PHE A 172 3.09 7.12 0.41
C PHE A 172 2.15 5.99 -0.07
N ALA A 173 1.46 6.17 -1.19
CA ALA A 173 0.35 5.30 -1.60
C ALA A 173 0.74 3.82 -1.69
N HIS A 174 1.92 3.49 -2.22
CA HIS A 174 2.35 2.09 -2.36
C HIS A 174 2.90 1.48 -1.09
N VAL A 175 3.50 2.28 -0.20
CA VAL A 175 4.11 1.78 1.04
C VAL A 175 3.10 1.69 2.17
N ILE A 176 2.33 2.76 2.42
CA ILE A 176 1.25 2.74 3.42
C ILE A 176 0.07 1.93 2.89
N GLY A 177 -0.26 2.12 1.62
CA GLY A 177 -1.43 1.50 1.04
C GLY A 177 -2.71 2.27 1.32
N TYR A 178 -3.82 1.55 1.27
CA TYR A 178 -5.11 2.07 1.65
C TYR A 178 -6.02 1.00 2.25
N VAL A 179 -6.97 1.42 3.08
CA VAL A 179 -8.17 0.66 3.41
C VAL A 179 -9.25 0.89 2.35
N GLY A 180 -10.06 -0.13 2.11
CA GLY A 180 -11.22 -0.03 1.25
C GLY A 180 -12.38 -0.86 1.81
N ARG A 181 -13.56 -0.70 1.21
CA ARG A 181 -14.75 -1.47 1.60
C ARG A 181 -14.48 -2.98 1.52
N ILE A 182 -14.96 -3.72 2.51
CA ILE A 182 -14.86 -5.20 2.55
C ILE A 182 -15.60 -5.80 1.35
N ASN A 183 -14.94 -6.67 0.59
CA ASN A 183 -15.54 -7.37 -0.56
C ASN A 183 -16.03 -8.79 -0.19
N ASP A 184 -16.77 -9.43 -1.11
CA ASP A 184 -17.36 -10.75 -0.88
C ASP A 184 -16.34 -11.88 -0.62
N LYS A 185 -15.10 -11.74 -1.11
CA LYS A 185 -14.04 -12.72 -0.85
C LYS A 185 -13.53 -12.59 0.59
N GLU A 186 -13.27 -11.37 1.02
CA GLU A 186 -12.85 -11.06 2.39
C GLU A 186 -13.94 -11.40 3.40
N LEU A 187 -15.21 -11.11 3.08
CA LEU A 187 -16.35 -11.40 3.96
C LEU A 187 -16.47 -12.89 4.33
N LYS A 188 -15.92 -13.79 3.50
CA LYS A 188 -15.89 -15.24 3.77
C LYS A 188 -14.78 -15.66 4.73
N SER A 189 -13.69 -14.89 4.83
CA SER A 189 -12.51 -15.24 5.62
C SER A 189 -12.35 -14.39 6.89
N ILE A 190 -13.00 -13.23 6.99
CA ILE A 190 -12.91 -12.38 8.18
C ILE A 190 -13.61 -13.01 9.38
N ASP A 191 -13.09 -12.70 10.57
CA ASP A 191 -13.80 -12.94 11.82
C ASP A 191 -14.97 -11.94 11.94
N LYS A 192 -16.19 -12.49 11.90
CA LYS A 192 -17.44 -11.70 11.94
C LYS A 192 -17.60 -10.94 13.26
N ASP A 193 -17.06 -11.46 14.35
CA ASP A 193 -17.21 -10.85 15.67
C ASP A 193 -16.24 -9.69 15.82
N LEU A 194 -15.01 -9.87 15.33
CA LEU A 194 -13.99 -8.82 15.28
C LEU A 194 -14.42 -7.67 14.34
N TYR A 195 -14.98 -7.98 13.18
CA TYR A 195 -15.38 -6.98 12.19
C TYR A 195 -16.83 -6.48 12.34
N ALA A 196 -17.51 -6.82 13.43
CA ALA A 196 -18.87 -6.34 13.69
C ALA A 196 -18.91 -4.80 13.67
N GLY A 197 -19.78 -4.23 12.83
CA GLY A 197 -19.88 -2.77 12.64
C GLY A 197 -18.71 -2.11 11.88
N THR A 198 -17.67 -2.85 11.46
CA THR A 198 -16.53 -2.30 10.71
C THR A 198 -16.72 -2.45 9.21
N ASN A 199 -16.65 -1.35 8.46
CA ASN A 199 -16.90 -1.37 7.01
C ASN A 199 -15.66 -1.48 6.11
N LEU A 200 -14.49 -1.19 6.66
CA LEU A 200 -13.23 -1.02 5.93
C LEU A 200 -12.20 -2.05 6.37
N ILE A 201 -11.31 -2.43 5.45
CA ILE A 201 -10.18 -3.33 5.69
C ILE A 201 -8.99 -2.91 4.83
N GLY A 202 -7.76 -3.06 5.35
CA GLY A 202 -6.52 -2.81 4.63
C GLY A 202 -6.39 -3.66 3.36
N LYS A 203 -6.12 -3.02 2.22
CA LYS A 203 -6.06 -3.68 0.90
C LYS A 203 -4.65 -3.96 0.42
N ILE A 204 -3.72 -3.06 0.71
CA ILE A 204 -2.31 -3.11 0.31
C ILE A 204 -1.43 -2.39 1.34
N GLY A 205 -0.11 -2.47 1.17
CA GLY A 205 0.86 -1.75 2.00
C GLY A 205 0.81 -2.12 3.50
N VAL A 206 1.30 -1.20 4.33
CA VAL A 206 1.22 -1.25 5.81
C VAL A 206 -0.19 -1.49 6.30
N GLU A 207 -1.19 -0.83 5.68
CA GLU A 207 -2.60 -0.98 6.06
C GLU A 207 -3.04 -2.45 6.05
N LYS A 208 -2.57 -3.24 5.06
CA LYS A 208 -2.89 -4.67 4.98
C LYS A 208 -1.95 -5.53 5.82
N SER A 209 -0.64 -5.28 5.81
CA SER A 209 0.32 -6.08 6.58
C SER A 209 0.04 -6.06 8.08
N TYR A 210 -0.42 -4.91 8.58
CA TYR A 210 -0.66 -4.67 9.99
C TYR A 210 -2.13 -4.45 10.32
N GLU A 211 -3.05 -4.99 9.51
CA GLU A 211 -4.49 -4.93 9.75
C GLU A 211 -4.84 -5.36 11.17
N ASP A 212 -4.27 -6.48 11.63
CA ASP A 212 -4.54 -7.02 12.97
C ASP A 212 -4.14 -6.07 14.09
N LEU A 213 -3.08 -5.28 13.90
CA LEU A 213 -2.65 -4.27 14.88
C LEU A 213 -3.50 -3.00 14.77
N LEU A 214 -3.75 -2.54 13.55
CA LEU A 214 -4.44 -1.29 13.25
C LEU A 214 -5.94 -1.32 13.55
N HIS A 215 -6.60 -2.46 13.38
CA HIS A 215 -8.06 -2.55 13.47
C HIS A 215 -8.60 -2.25 14.87
N GLY A 216 -8.00 -2.83 15.90
CA GLY A 216 -8.51 -2.79 17.27
C GLY A 216 -9.47 -3.94 17.57
N THR A 217 -10.31 -3.78 18.59
CA THR A 217 -11.36 -4.76 18.93
C THR A 217 -12.68 -4.06 19.22
N PRO A 218 -13.80 -4.52 18.64
CA PRO A 218 -15.09 -3.86 18.82
C PRO A 218 -15.59 -3.98 20.26
N GLY A 219 -16.28 -2.93 20.67
CA GLY A 219 -17.07 -2.89 21.88
C GLY A 219 -18.51 -3.29 21.58
N TYR A 220 -19.35 -3.30 22.62
CA TYR A 220 -20.77 -3.57 22.46
C TYR A 220 -21.58 -2.71 23.43
N GLU A 221 -22.75 -2.29 22.97
CA GLU A 221 -23.73 -1.59 23.78
C GLU A 221 -25.03 -2.40 23.80
N SER A 222 -25.51 -2.70 25.00
CA SER A 222 -26.81 -3.32 25.24
C SER A 222 -27.83 -2.20 25.38
N VAL A 223 -28.75 -2.11 24.43
CA VAL A 223 -29.83 -1.14 24.44
C VAL A 223 -31.18 -1.82 24.52
N GLU A 224 -32.08 -1.23 25.30
CA GLU A 224 -33.48 -1.56 25.34
C GLU A 224 -34.20 -0.78 24.23
N ALA A 225 -34.86 -1.49 23.31
CA ALA A 225 -35.54 -0.86 22.18
C ALA A 225 -37.04 -1.12 22.21
N ASP A 226 -37.83 -0.14 21.73
CA ASP A 226 -39.25 -0.33 21.46
C ASP A 226 -39.50 -1.15 20.17
N ALA A 227 -40.76 -1.45 19.88
CA ALA A 227 -41.14 -2.17 18.66
C ALA A 227 -40.77 -1.42 17.36
N HIS A 228 -40.57 -0.11 17.42
CA HIS A 228 -40.14 0.75 16.31
C HIS A 228 -38.63 1.00 16.28
N SER A 229 -37.86 0.29 17.11
CA SER A 229 -36.40 0.34 17.19
C SER A 229 -35.83 1.69 17.67
N ASN A 230 -36.64 2.48 18.38
CA ASN A 230 -36.15 3.62 19.16
C ASN A 230 -35.48 3.10 20.43
N ILE A 231 -34.36 3.73 20.81
CA ILE A 231 -33.63 3.36 22.01
C ILE A 231 -34.36 3.98 23.21
N LEU A 232 -34.93 3.13 24.06
CA LEU A 232 -35.60 3.55 25.30
C LEU A 232 -34.57 3.76 26.41
N ARG A 233 -33.61 2.84 26.54
CA ARG A 233 -32.64 2.84 27.64
C ARG A 233 -31.33 2.14 27.24
N HIS A 234 -30.21 2.64 27.76
CA HIS A 234 -28.92 1.98 27.69
C HIS A 234 -28.75 1.09 28.94
N LEU A 235 -28.56 -0.22 28.75
CA LEU A 235 -28.49 -1.21 29.83
C LEU A 235 -27.07 -1.55 30.25
N GLY A 236 -26.12 -1.40 29.33
CA GLY A 236 -24.70 -1.65 29.59
C GLY A 236 -23.86 -1.37 28.36
N ARG A 237 -22.61 -0.96 28.57
CA ARG A 237 -21.70 -0.60 27.50
C ARG A 237 -20.30 -1.09 27.83
N LYS A 238 -19.68 -1.77 26.87
CA LYS A 238 -18.26 -2.10 26.86
C LYS A 238 -17.65 -1.31 25.72
N ASP A 239 -16.78 -0.35 26.05
CA ASP A 239 -16.13 0.47 25.03
C ASP A 239 -15.20 -0.35 24.13
N PRO A 240 -15.12 0.00 22.84
CA PRO A 240 -14.16 -0.63 21.94
C PRO A 240 -12.72 -0.31 22.37
N THR A 241 -11.82 -1.24 22.08
CA THR A 241 -10.38 -0.99 22.21
C THR A 241 -9.85 -0.50 20.86
N ARG A 242 -9.28 0.69 20.87
CA ARG A 242 -8.63 1.30 19.71
C ARG A 242 -7.49 0.42 19.20
N GLY A 243 -7.28 0.41 17.89
CA GLY A 243 -6.10 -0.23 17.28
C GLY A 243 -4.79 0.45 17.67
N ASN A 244 -3.69 -0.28 17.54
CA ASN A 244 -2.36 0.22 17.84
C ASN A 244 -1.95 1.33 16.86
N ASP A 245 -1.36 2.38 17.38
CA ASP A 245 -0.64 3.36 16.58
C ASP A 245 0.68 2.74 16.08
N LEU A 246 0.95 2.89 14.79
CA LEU A 246 2.16 2.39 14.17
C LEU A 246 3.13 3.54 13.92
N TYR A 247 4.39 3.34 14.27
CA TYR A 247 5.50 4.23 13.92
C TYR A 247 6.37 3.51 12.92
N LEU A 248 6.41 4.05 11.70
CA LEU A 248 7.20 3.50 10.61
C LEU A 248 8.63 4.04 10.66
N SER A 249 9.56 3.33 10.02
CA SER A 249 10.95 3.76 9.83
C SER A 249 11.11 4.82 8.74
N LEU A 250 10.07 5.04 7.94
CA LEU A 250 10.02 6.03 6.86
C LEU A 250 10.29 7.43 7.40
N ASP A 251 11.06 8.22 6.64
CA ASP A 251 11.28 9.63 6.87
C ASP A 251 10.49 10.46 5.86
N TYR A 252 9.61 11.35 6.36
CA TYR A 252 8.77 12.17 5.49
C TYR A 252 9.57 12.95 4.44
N GLY A 253 10.61 13.66 4.88
CA GLY A 253 11.39 14.49 3.97
C GLY A 253 12.23 13.68 2.99
N LEU A 254 12.76 12.53 3.41
CA LEU A 254 13.48 11.63 2.50
C LEU A 254 12.54 11.09 1.41
N GLN A 255 11.31 10.71 1.78
CA GLN A 255 10.29 10.27 0.84
C GLN A 255 9.95 11.39 -0.15
N VAL A 256 9.78 12.65 0.30
CA VAL A 256 9.55 13.81 -0.57
C VAL A 256 10.68 13.99 -1.57
N VAL A 257 11.94 14.00 -1.11
CA VAL A 257 13.10 14.19 -1.97
C VAL A 257 13.20 13.05 -2.99
N ALA A 258 13.04 11.80 -2.57
CA ALA A 258 13.05 10.64 -3.46
C ALA A 258 11.92 10.69 -4.50
N SER A 259 10.70 11.09 -4.10
CA SER A 259 9.55 11.25 -5.00
C SER A 259 9.82 12.31 -6.08
N GLN A 260 10.38 13.46 -5.70
CA GLN A 260 10.75 14.52 -6.64
C GLN A 260 11.76 14.04 -7.69
N GLN A 261 12.68 13.14 -7.32
CA GLN A 261 13.64 12.56 -8.27
C GLN A 261 12.99 11.63 -9.30
N LEU A 262 11.78 11.12 -9.04
CA LEU A 262 11.02 10.29 -9.98
C LEU A 262 9.81 11.02 -10.60
N ALA A 263 9.68 12.32 -10.40
CA ALA A 263 8.61 13.11 -11.02
C ALA A 263 8.68 13.00 -12.56
N GLY A 264 7.58 12.57 -13.17
CA GLY A 264 7.50 12.32 -14.62
C GLY A 264 8.30 11.12 -15.13
N ARG A 265 8.84 10.27 -14.24
CA ARG A 265 9.71 9.14 -14.59
C ARG A 265 9.13 7.84 -14.03
N ARG A 266 9.06 6.79 -14.86
CA ARG A 266 8.74 5.43 -14.38
C ARG A 266 9.95 4.84 -13.66
N GLY A 267 9.75 4.32 -12.47
CA GLY A 267 10.85 3.76 -11.68
C GLY A 267 10.54 3.58 -10.22
N ALA A 268 11.58 3.29 -9.45
CA ALA A 268 11.52 3.15 -8.02
C ALA A 268 12.83 3.58 -7.36
N ILE A 269 12.71 4.13 -6.15
CA ILE A 269 13.85 4.43 -5.26
C ILE A 269 13.54 3.78 -3.93
N VAL A 270 14.47 2.94 -3.45
CA VAL A 270 14.40 2.30 -2.15
C VAL A 270 15.64 2.71 -1.36
N ALA A 271 15.44 3.25 -0.17
CA ALA A 271 16.50 3.61 0.76
C ALA A 271 16.33 2.81 2.06
N ILE A 272 17.40 2.17 2.53
CA ILE A 272 17.41 1.30 3.71
C ILE A 272 18.56 1.72 4.63
N ASP A 273 18.35 1.70 5.94
CA ASP A 273 19.45 1.77 6.90
C ASP A 273 20.15 0.41 6.94
N PRO A 274 21.42 0.31 6.48
CA PRO A 274 22.08 -0.97 6.38
C PRO A 274 22.24 -1.66 7.74
N ARG A 275 22.31 -0.88 8.83
CA ARG A 275 22.58 -1.37 10.20
C ARG A 275 21.40 -2.12 10.81
N THR A 276 20.19 -1.80 10.39
CA THR A 276 18.96 -2.29 11.03
C THR A 276 18.04 -3.01 10.06
N GLY A 277 18.11 -2.70 8.76
CA GLY A 277 17.11 -3.11 7.77
C GLY A 277 15.89 -2.19 7.71
N GLU A 278 15.88 -1.09 8.47
CA GLU A 278 14.80 -0.10 8.43
C GLU A 278 14.69 0.51 7.02
N ILE A 279 13.51 0.44 6.40
CA ILE A 279 13.23 1.12 5.14
C ILE A 279 12.97 2.61 5.44
N LEU A 280 13.85 3.46 4.94
CA LEU A 280 13.84 4.91 5.18
C LEU A 280 12.97 5.66 4.16
N ALA A 281 12.95 5.18 2.91
CA ALA A 281 12.07 5.65 1.86
C ALA A 281 11.79 4.52 0.87
N LEU A 282 10.56 4.44 0.37
CA LEU A 282 10.12 3.47 -0.62
C LEU A 282 9.17 4.16 -1.60
N VAL A 283 9.71 4.55 -2.74
CA VAL A 283 8.99 5.29 -3.78
C VAL A 283 8.81 4.42 -5.00
N SER A 284 7.59 4.38 -5.53
CA SER A 284 7.25 3.81 -6.83
C SER A 284 6.55 4.89 -7.65
N SER A 285 7.00 5.10 -8.89
CA SER A 285 6.47 6.13 -9.78
C SER A 285 6.08 5.55 -11.14
N PRO A 286 4.94 5.99 -11.73
CA PRO A 286 3.96 6.92 -11.16
C PRO A 286 3.18 6.32 -9.99
N SER A 287 2.61 7.20 -9.16
CA SER A 287 1.78 6.87 -8.00
C SER A 287 0.30 7.22 -8.24
N PHE A 288 -0.53 7.05 -7.21
CA PHE A 288 -1.97 7.30 -7.24
C PHE A 288 -2.45 7.84 -5.89
N ASN A 289 -3.59 8.54 -5.87
CA ASN A 289 -4.17 9.03 -4.62
C ASN A 289 -4.94 7.89 -3.89
N PRO A 290 -4.48 7.41 -2.72
CA PRO A 290 -5.13 6.31 -1.98
C PRO A 290 -6.50 6.70 -1.43
N ASN A 291 -6.74 8.00 -1.22
CA ASN A 291 -8.00 8.51 -0.69
C ASN A 291 -9.20 8.22 -1.62
N LEU A 292 -8.97 8.04 -2.92
CA LEU A 292 -10.03 7.69 -3.88
C LEU A 292 -10.66 6.32 -3.59
N PHE A 293 -9.93 5.43 -2.91
CA PHE A 293 -10.38 4.05 -2.67
C PHE A 293 -11.15 3.88 -1.36
N VAL A 294 -10.95 4.76 -0.38
CA VAL A 294 -11.44 4.57 0.99
C VAL A 294 -12.96 4.44 1.03
N THR A 295 -13.66 5.40 0.44
CA THR A 295 -15.12 5.40 0.39
C THR A 295 -15.68 4.70 -0.85
N GLY A 296 -14.82 4.08 -1.68
CA GLY A 296 -15.18 3.52 -2.99
C GLY A 296 -14.81 4.46 -4.13
N ILE A 297 -13.98 3.95 -5.05
CA ILE A 297 -13.53 4.68 -6.25
C ILE A 297 -14.58 4.59 -7.35
N ASN A 298 -14.84 5.69 -8.04
CA ASN A 298 -15.77 5.67 -9.16
C ASN A 298 -15.16 4.97 -10.39
N HIS A 299 -16.01 4.52 -11.31
CA HIS A 299 -15.58 3.77 -12.49
C HIS A 299 -14.60 4.55 -13.38
N LYS A 300 -14.79 5.87 -13.53
CA LYS A 300 -13.95 6.73 -14.39
C LYS A 300 -12.51 6.81 -13.86
N ASP A 301 -12.37 7.12 -12.57
CA ASP A 301 -11.07 7.25 -11.89
C ASP A 301 -10.39 5.88 -11.76
N TYR A 302 -11.16 4.81 -11.51
CA TYR A 302 -10.58 3.48 -11.49
C TYR A 302 -10.08 3.04 -12.87
N SER A 303 -10.85 3.29 -13.93
CA SER A 303 -10.45 2.97 -15.31
C SER A 303 -9.23 3.79 -15.72
N SER A 304 -9.13 5.06 -15.33
CA SER A 304 -7.97 5.89 -15.64
C SER A 304 -6.68 5.40 -14.98
N LEU A 305 -6.77 4.72 -13.83
CA LEU A 305 -5.62 4.09 -13.17
C LEU A 305 -5.32 2.69 -13.73
N ARG A 306 -6.35 1.87 -13.96
CA ARG A 306 -6.24 0.49 -14.45
C ARG A 306 -5.72 0.42 -15.88
N ASP A 307 -6.24 1.28 -16.75
CA ASP A 307 -5.96 1.26 -18.18
C ASP A 307 -4.76 2.17 -18.55
N ASN A 308 -4.14 2.79 -17.54
CA ASN A 308 -2.95 3.61 -17.74
C ASN A 308 -1.75 2.74 -18.14
N ILE A 309 -1.13 3.09 -19.26
CA ILE A 309 0.04 2.42 -19.81
C ILE A 309 1.27 2.50 -18.89
N ASP A 310 1.35 3.50 -18.00
CA ASP A 310 2.40 3.65 -17.00
C ASP A 310 2.12 2.90 -15.70
N GLN A 311 0.96 2.22 -15.58
CA GLN A 311 0.64 1.32 -14.46
C GLN A 311 0.89 1.92 -13.06
N PRO A 312 0.18 3.00 -12.67
CA PRO A 312 0.38 3.67 -11.38
C PRO A 312 0.03 2.80 -10.17
N LEU A 313 -0.87 1.82 -10.31
CA LEU A 313 -1.23 0.89 -9.24
C LEU A 313 -0.13 -0.14 -8.93
N TYR A 314 0.86 -0.29 -9.81
CA TYR A 314 1.92 -1.29 -9.68
C TYR A 314 3.04 -0.77 -8.77
N ASN A 315 3.32 -1.49 -7.68
CA ASN A 315 4.42 -1.12 -6.79
C ASN A 315 5.76 -1.64 -7.34
N ARG A 316 6.45 -0.79 -8.11
CA ARG A 316 7.73 -1.12 -8.76
C ARG A 316 8.84 -1.45 -7.77
N ALA A 317 8.81 -0.91 -6.56
CA ALA A 317 9.85 -1.13 -5.57
C ALA A 317 9.91 -2.58 -5.05
N VAL A 318 8.75 -3.23 -4.88
CA VAL A 318 8.66 -4.59 -4.30
C VAL A 318 8.15 -5.64 -5.29
N GLN A 319 7.44 -5.22 -6.34
CA GLN A 319 6.84 -6.11 -7.33
C GLN A 319 7.58 -6.08 -8.67
N GLY A 320 8.20 -4.94 -9.00
CA GLY A 320 8.95 -4.69 -10.22
C GLY A 320 10.12 -5.64 -10.35
N VAL A 321 10.14 -6.46 -11.40
CA VAL A 321 11.22 -7.40 -11.68
C VAL A 321 12.00 -6.95 -12.91
N TYR A 322 13.28 -6.65 -12.71
CA TYR A 322 14.13 -6.07 -13.74
C TYR A 322 15.48 -6.79 -13.79
N PRO A 323 16.14 -6.89 -14.96
CA PRO A 323 17.52 -7.33 -14.98
C PRO A 323 18.37 -6.36 -14.14
N PRO A 324 19.12 -6.84 -13.14
CA PRO A 324 19.86 -5.94 -12.26
C PRO A 324 21.07 -5.29 -12.95
N GLY A 325 21.49 -5.81 -14.11
CA GLY A 325 22.64 -5.32 -14.85
C GLY A 325 23.91 -5.29 -13.99
N SER A 326 24.82 -4.37 -14.30
CA SER A 326 26.12 -4.28 -13.61
C SER A 326 26.07 -3.91 -12.12
N THR A 327 24.89 -3.71 -11.51
CA THR A 327 24.76 -3.40 -10.08
C THR A 327 25.24 -4.55 -9.18
N ILE A 328 25.18 -5.80 -9.67
CA ILE A 328 25.55 -7.01 -8.91
C ILE A 328 27.05 -7.34 -8.94
N LYS A 329 27.84 -6.67 -9.78
CA LYS A 329 29.26 -6.97 -10.00
C LYS A 329 30.11 -6.95 -8.72
N PRO A 330 29.91 -6.02 -7.76
CA PRO A 330 30.59 -6.10 -6.47
C PRO A 330 30.32 -7.42 -5.74
N MET A 331 29.06 -7.87 -5.67
CA MET A 331 28.70 -9.12 -5.02
C MET A 331 29.28 -10.33 -5.77
N GLU A 332 29.21 -10.34 -7.11
CA GLU A 332 29.78 -11.41 -7.94
C GLU A 332 31.32 -11.53 -7.75
N ALA A 333 32.02 -10.39 -7.70
CA ALA A 333 33.47 -10.36 -7.45
C ALA A 333 33.83 -10.94 -6.08
N MET A 334 33.04 -10.64 -5.03
CA MET A 334 33.22 -11.25 -3.71
C MET A 334 32.98 -12.77 -3.74
N GLY A 335 32.14 -13.27 -4.65
CA GLY A 335 31.96 -14.71 -4.87
C GLY A 335 33.22 -15.38 -5.42
N GLY A 336 33.91 -14.70 -6.34
CA GLY A 336 35.21 -15.14 -6.85
C GLY A 336 36.27 -15.28 -5.74
N LEU A 337 36.29 -14.35 -4.78
CA LEU A 337 37.14 -14.42 -3.59
C LEU A 337 36.70 -15.58 -2.66
N HIS A 338 35.40 -15.74 -2.42
CA HIS A 338 34.85 -16.78 -1.55
C HIS A 338 35.26 -18.19 -1.98
N TYR A 339 35.24 -18.47 -3.29
CA TYR A 339 35.65 -19.77 -3.82
C TYR A 339 37.14 -19.86 -4.15
N GLY A 340 37.94 -18.82 -3.89
CA GLY A 340 39.38 -18.79 -4.16
C GLY A 340 39.74 -18.89 -5.65
N ILE A 341 38.84 -18.44 -6.54
CA ILE A 341 39.03 -18.51 -8.00
C ILE A 341 39.88 -17.35 -8.51
N VAL A 342 39.72 -16.19 -7.87
CA VAL A 342 40.48 -14.97 -8.14
C VAL A 342 40.90 -14.31 -6.83
N ASP A 343 41.90 -13.45 -6.91
CA ASP A 343 42.28 -12.50 -5.85
C ASP A 343 42.31 -11.06 -6.40
N TRP A 344 42.69 -10.09 -5.57
CA TRP A 344 42.78 -8.67 -5.98
C TRP A 344 43.87 -8.39 -7.02
N ALA A 345 44.90 -9.23 -7.10
CA ALA A 345 46.02 -9.10 -8.04
C ALA A 345 45.73 -9.76 -9.40
N THR A 346 44.79 -10.70 -9.42
CA THR A 346 44.38 -11.44 -10.61
C THR A 346 43.92 -10.46 -11.68
N ALA A 347 44.61 -10.49 -12.82
CA ALA A 347 44.38 -9.58 -13.93
C ALA A 347 44.11 -10.34 -15.23
N ILE A 348 43.20 -9.80 -16.03
CA ILE A 348 42.85 -10.32 -17.35
C ILE A 348 43.13 -9.26 -18.42
N SER A 349 43.39 -9.71 -19.64
CA SER A 349 43.44 -8.83 -20.80
C SER A 349 42.06 -8.71 -21.43
N ASP A 350 41.49 -7.50 -21.45
CA ASP A 350 40.21 -7.20 -22.07
C ASP A 350 40.39 -6.53 -23.44
N PRO A 351 40.20 -7.27 -24.56
CA PRO A 351 40.18 -6.72 -25.92
C PRO A 351 38.81 -6.14 -26.32
N GLY A 352 37.86 -6.02 -25.39
CA GLY A 352 36.48 -5.56 -25.61
C GLY A 352 35.48 -6.69 -25.84
N TYR A 353 35.88 -7.94 -25.63
CA TYR A 353 35.01 -9.11 -25.79
C TYR A 353 35.61 -10.37 -25.15
N PHE A 354 34.74 -11.37 -24.97
CA PHE A 354 35.05 -12.73 -24.54
C PHE A 354 34.45 -13.75 -25.52
N HIS A 355 35.16 -14.86 -25.75
CA HIS A 355 34.62 -16.05 -26.41
C HIS A 355 34.59 -17.19 -25.41
N LEU A 356 33.50 -17.94 -25.40
CA LEU A 356 33.47 -19.21 -24.69
C LEU A 356 34.45 -20.19 -25.36
N PRO A 357 35.24 -20.96 -24.59
CA PRO A 357 36.13 -21.96 -25.17
C PRO A 357 35.37 -22.93 -26.08
N GLY A 358 35.76 -23.00 -27.35
CA GLY A 358 35.10 -23.85 -28.37
C GLY A 358 33.85 -23.25 -29.02
N ASP A 359 33.52 -21.98 -28.75
CA ASP A 359 32.39 -21.27 -29.34
C ASP A 359 32.87 -20.01 -30.09
N SER A 360 32.28 -19.73 -31.25
CA SER A 360 32.56 -18.51 -32.04
C SER A 360 31.73 -17.31 -31.59
N HIS A 361 30.75 -17.50 -30.69
CA HIS A 361 29.93 -16.42 -30.18
C HIS A 361 30.74 -15.42 -29.35
N LYS A 362 30.56 -14.14 -29.68
CA LYS A 362 31.30 -13.03 -29.09
C LYS A 362 30.44 -12.30 -28.06
N PHE A 363 30.75 -12.49 -26.78
CA PHE A 363 30.19 -11.72 -25.68
C PHE A 363 30.92 -10.38 -25.61
N ARG A 364 30.21 -9.29 -25.84
CA ARG A 364 30.83 -7.96 -25.96
C ARG A 364 30.94 -7.29 -24.60
N ASP A 365 32.01 -6.56 -24.42
CA ASP A 365 32.12 -5.54 -23.38
C ASP A 365 31.41 -4.26 -23.84
N TRP A 366 30.90 -3.45 -22.91
CA TRP A 366 30.34 -2.15 -23.23
C TRP A 366 31.35 -1.22 -23.91
N LYS A 367 32.65 -1.37 -23.62
CA LYS A 367 33.73 -0.64 -24.28
C LYS A 367 34.33 -1.46 -25.41
N LYS A 368 34.05 -1.04 -26.65
CA LYS A 368 34.47 -1.73 -27.88
C LYS A 368 35.98 -1.96 -28.01
N THR A 369 36.79 -1.02 -27.54
CA THR A 369 38.26 -1.11 -27.60
C THR A 369 38.85 -1.87 -26.42
N GLY A 370 38.01 -2.33 -25.50
CA GLY A 370 38.43 -2.98 -24.27
C GLY A 370 39.08 -2.02 -23.26
N HIS A 371 39.40 -2.60 -22.11
CA HIS A 371 39.99 -1.93 -20.96
C HIS A 371 41.49 -2.22 -20.77
N GLY A 372 42.09 -3.00 -21.68
CA GLY A 372 43.50 -3.42 -21.57
C GLY A 372 43.68 -4.44 -20.46
N ILE A 373 44.74 -4.32 -19.66
CA ILE A 373 44.91 -5.14 -18.45
C ILE A 373 43.97 -4.65 -17.35
N VAL A 374 43.17 -5.56 -16.79
CA VAL A 374 42.13 -5.28 -15.80
C VAL A 374 42.24 -6.27 -14.64
N ASN A 375 42.53 -5.77 -13.45
CA ASN A 375 42.35 -6.52 -12.20
C ASN A 375 40.97 -6.28 -11.59
N MET A 376 40.63 -6.97 -10.50
CA MET A 376 39.32 -6.85 -9.84
C MET A 376 38.94 -5.39 -9.52
N HIS A 377 39.85 -4.63 -8.92
CA HIS A 377 39.62 -3.23 -8.56
C HIS A 377 39.23 -2.39 -9.79
N LYS A 378 40.02 -2.47 -10.87
CA LYS A 378 39.73 -1.79 -12.15
C LYS A 378 38.46 -2.32 -12.82
N ALA A 379 38.15 -3.61 -12.68
CA ALA A 379 36.93 -4.21 -13.23
C ALA A 379 35.67 -3.61 -12.61
N ILE A 380 35.68 -3.34 -11.30
CA ILE A 380 34.58 -2.68 -10.60
C ILE A 380 34.45 -1.22 -11.04
N ILE A 381 35.55 -0.45 -11.02
CA ILE A 381 35.58 0.98 -11.39
C ILE A 381 35.06 1.22 -12.80
N MET A 382 35.61 0.48 -13.77
CA MET A 382 35.29 0.63 -15.19
C MET A 382 34.08 -0.21 -15.60
N SER A 383 33.50 -0.97 -14.67
CA SER A 383 32.40 -1.89 -14.96
C SER A 383 32.70 -2.84 -16.13
N CYS A 384 33.95 -3.32 -16.26
CA CYS A 384 34.37 -4.22 -17.35
C CYS A 384 33.50 -5.49 -17.31
N ASP A 385 32.90 -5.88 -18.42
CA ASP A 385 32.08 -7.09 -18.53
C ASP A 385 32.95 -8.33 -18.75
N THR A 386 34.00 -8.21 -19.57
CA THR A 386 34.93 -9.31 -19.91
C THR A 386 35.53 -9.97 -18.66
N TYR A 387 35.86 -9.19 -17.62
CA TYR A 387 36.35 -9.74 -16.36
C TYR A 387 35.33 -10.69 -15.71
N PHE A 388 34.05 -10.30 -15.67
CA PHE A 388 32.98 -11.10 -15.06
C PHE A 388 32.57 -12.28 -15.95
N TYR A 389 32.68 -12.16 -17.27
CA TYR A 389 32.49 -13.29 -18.18
C TYR A 389 33.50 -14.41 -17.91
N ILE A 390 34.78 -14.05 -17.73
CA ILE A 390 35.85 -15.02 -17.41
C ILE A 390 35.60 -15.63 -16.04
N LEU A 391 35.34 -14.80 -15.02
CA LEU A 391 35.06 -15.25 -13.66
C LEU A 391 33.87 -16.23 -13.62
N ALA A 392 32.77 -15.90 -14.28
CA ALA A 392 31.58 -16.74 -14.30
C ALA A 392 31.77 -18.04 -15.08
N ASN A 393 32.60 -18.04 -16.12
CA ASN A 393 32.98 -19.27 -16.81
C ASN A 393 33.78 -20.22 -15.89
N GLN A 394 34.58 -19.67 -14.98
CA GLN A 394 35.35 -20.45 -13.99
C GLN A 394 34.49 -20.91 -12.81
N MET A 395 33.63 -20.04 -12.28
CA MET A 395 32.70 -20.35 -11.17
C MET A 395 31.63 -21.37 -11.59
N GLY A 396 31.04 -21.18 -12.77
CA GLY A 396 29.85 -21.91 -13.19
C GLY A 396 28.58 -21.47 -12.45
N ILE A 397 27.42 -21.80 -13.04
CA ILE A 397 26.13 -21.28 -12.56
C ILE A 397 25.76 -21.75 -11.16
N ASP A 398 26.18 -22.95 -10.75
CA ASP A 398 25.76 -23.52 -9.46
C ASP A 398 26.42 -22.78 -8.29
N GLN A 399 27.73 -22.51 -8.38
CA GLN A 399 28.47 -21.71 -7.39
C GLN A 399 27.96 -20.27 -7.35
N MET A 400 27.71 -19.66 -8.52
CA MET A 400 27.11 -18.33 -8.63
C MET A 400 25.73 -18.29 -7.96
N ASN A 401 24.88 -19.29 -8.20
CA ASN A 401 23.54 -19.38 -7.61
C ASN A 401 23.60 -19.49 -6.08
N GLN A 402 24.44 -20.39 -5.56
CA GLN A 402 24.62 -20.56 -4.11
C GLN A 402 25.12 -19.27 -3.46
N TRP A 403 26.09 -18.60 -4.09
CA TRP A 403 26.66 -17.36 -3.57
C TRP A 403 25.66 -16.20 -3.58
N MET A 404 25.05 -15.94 -4.74
CA MET A 404 24.19 -14.78 -4.93
C MET A 404 22.86 -14.88 -4.15
N ARG A 405 22.39 -16.09 -3.85
CA ARG A 405 21.23 -16.29 -2.97
C ARG A 405 21.47 -15.80 -1.54
N GLN A 406 22.71 -15.76 -1.05
CA GLN A 406 23.03 -15.21 0.29
C GLN A 406 22.71 -13.71 0.40
N PHE A 407 22.61 -13.01 -0.74
CA PHE A 407 22.19 -11.60 -0.81
C PHE A 407 20.68 -11.41 -1.02
N GLY A 408 19.89 -12.51 -0.98
CA GLY A 408 18.43 -12.49 -1.12
C GLY A 408 17.91 -12.60 -2.57
N PHE A 409 18.78 -12.78 -3.58
CA PHE A 409 18.33 -12.89 -4.96
C PHE A 409 17.59 -14.19 -5.25
N GLY A 410 16.45 -14.10 -5.94
CA GLY A 410 15.62 -15.26 -6.27
C GLY A 410 14.88 -15.84 -5.06
N GLN A 411 14.70 -15.04 -4.01
CA GLN A 411 13.92 -15.32 -2.80
C GLN A 411 13.20 -14.04 -2.36
N LYS A 412 12.13 -14.18 -1.58
CA LYS A 412 11.50 -13.04 -0.91
C LYS A 412 12.45 -12.45 0.13
N THR A 413 12.51 -11.12 0.23
CA THR A 413 13.36 -10.42 1.20
C THR A 413 12.85 -10.57 2.63
N GLY A 414 11.58 -10.95 2.80
CA GLY A 414 10.95 -11.07 4.11
C GLY A 414 10.39 -9.75 4.65
N VAL A 415 10.25 -8.75 3.76
CA VAL A 415 9.65 -7.45 4.08
C VAL A 415 8.23 -7.60 4.60
N ASP A 416 7.88 -6.73 5.54
CA ASP A 416 6.57 -6.56 6.13
C ASP A 416 5.58 -5.80 5.22
N LEU A 417 5.64 -6.05 3.91
CA LEU A 417 4.74 -5.50 2.90
C LEU A 417 4.11 -6.65 2.08
N PRO A 418 2.84 -6.53 1.67
CA PRO A 418 2.18 -7.59 0.93
C PRO A 418 2.66 -7.64 -0.52
N SER A 419 2.41 -8.78 -1.17
CA SER A 419 2.54 -8.94 -2.63
C SER A 419 3.95 -8.72 -3.19
N GLU A 420 4.98 -9.04 -2.41
CA GLU A 420 6.38 -9.06 -2.85
C GLU A 420 6.65 -10.10 -3.95
N SER A 421 7.36 -9.67 -5.00
CA SER A 421 7.91 -10.56 -6.04
C SER A 421 9.23 -11.19 -5.56
N GLU A 422 9.42 -12.48 -5.82
CA GLU A 422 10.67 -13.20 -5.49
C GLU A 422 11.82 -12.93 -6.48
N GLY A 423 11.55 -12.26 -7.59
CA GLY A 423 12.51 -12.11 -8.70
C GLY A 423 12.87 -13.47 -9.31
N LEU A 424 14.05 -13.58 -9.91
CA LEU A 424 14.56 -14.85 -10.41
C LEU A 424 16.08 -14.81 -10.47
N TYR A 425 16.75 -15.61 -9.64
CA TYR A 425 18.12 -16.02 -9.93
C TYR A 425 18.10 -17.38 -10.63
N PRO A 426 18.44 -17.46 -11.92
CA PRO A 426 18.23 -18.66 -12.72
C PRO A 426 19.21 -19.79 -12.35
N ASN A 427 18.77 -21.04 -12.53
CA ASN A 427 19.58 -22.25 -12.38
C ASN A 427 19.12 -23.34 -13.37
N PRO A 428 19.89 -24.42 -13.53
CA PRO A 428 19.53 -25.52 -14.43
C PRO A 428 18.16 -26.14 -14.14
N GLU A 429 17.78 -26.30 -12.86
CA GLU A 429 16.50 -26.88 -12.45
C GLU A 429 15.31 -26.01 -12.88
N TRP A 430 15.43 -24.69 -12.64
CA TRP A 430 14.44 -23.71 -13.06
C TRP A 430 14.25 -23.75 -14.57
N LYS A 431 15.36 -23.78 -15.33
CA LYS A 431 15.30 -23.79 -16.80
C LYS A 431 14.66 -25.07 -17.31
N MET A 432 15.05 -26.23 -16.78
CA MET A 432 14.45 -27.50 -17.16
C MET A 432 12.95 -27.52 -16.86
N ARG A 433 12.53 -27.01 -15.70
CA ARG A 433 11.13 -26.96 -15.29
C ARG A 433 10.29 -26.05 -16.19
N THR A 434 10.78 -24.85 -16.49
CA THR A 434 10.02 -23.77 -17.16
C THR A 434 10.18 -23.74 -18.68
N ARG A 435 11.37 -24.02 -19.20
CA ARG A 435 11.72 -23.93 -20.63
C ARG A 435 11.96 -25.29 -21.28
N LYS A 436 11.84 -26.40 -20.54
CA LYS A 436 12.01 -27.79 -21.04
C LYS A 436 13.30 -28.00 -21.83
N SER A 437 14.38 -27.33 -21.41
CA SER A 437 15.68 -27.36 -22.11
C SER A 437 16.83 -27.35 -21.11
N LYS A 438 17.96 -27.95 -21.52
CA LYS A 438 19.20 -28.01 -20.73
C LYS A 438 19.84 -26.61 -20.62
N TRP A 439 20.57 -26.39 -19.54
CA TRP A 439 21.38 -25.18 -19.35
C TRP A 439 22.52 -25.12 -20.38
N MET A 440 22.68 -23.97 -21.04
CA MET A 440 23.78 -23.71 -21.98
C MET A 440 24.83 -22.84 -21.29
N LYS A 441 26.11 -23.11 -21.55
CA LYS A 441 27.23 -22.36 -20.91
C LYS A 441 27.16 -20.85 -21.18
N GLY A 442 26.66 -20.42 -22.34
CA GLY A 442 26.47 -19.00 -22.68
C GLY A 442 25.48 -18.25 -21.79
N GLU A 443 24.54 -18.95 -21.16
CA GLU A 443 23.59 -18.32 -20.24
C GLU A 443 24.27 -17.89 -18.94
N THR A 444 25.22 -18.68 -18.44
CA THR A 444 26.05 -18.31 -17.27
C THR A 444 26.76 -16.98 -17.50
N ILE A 445 27.31 -16.78 -18.70
CA ILE A 445 28.01 -15.55 -19.08
C ILE A 445 27.07 -14.34 -19.03
N SER A 446 25.83 -14.49 -19.48
CA SER A 446 24.84 -13.40 -19.44
C SER A 446 24.38 -13.10 -18.01
N VAL A 447 24.19 -14.13 -17.19
CA VAL A 447 23.80 -13.99 -15.77
C VAL A 447 24.86 -13.26 -14.96
N SER A 448 26.15 -13.46 -15.27
CA SER A 448 27.29 -12.85 -14.54
C SER A 448 27.31 -11.31 -14.52
N ILE A 449 26.62 -10.68 -15.48
CA ILE A 449 26.51 -9.22 -15.59
C ILE A 449 25.09 -8.74 -15.28
N GLY A 450 24.27 -9.58 -14.64
CA GLY A 450 22.89 -9.26 -14.29
C GLY A 450 21.95 -9.20 -15.49
N GLN A 451 22.21 -9.99 -16.53
CA GLN A 451 21.40 -10.09 -17.75
C GLN A 451 20.86 -11.53 -17.97
N GLY A 452 20.22 -11.75 -19.11
CA GLY A 452 19.63 -13.04 -19.47
C GLY A 452 18.33 -13.28 -18.70
N ALA A 453 18.24 -14.39 -17.99
CA ALA A 453 17.05 -14.72 -17.20
C ALA A 453 17.08 -14.15 -15.77
N PHE A 454 18.18 -13.52 -15.33
CA PHE A 454 18.28 -12.95 -13.99
C PHE A 454 17.41 -11.69 -13.90
N THR A 455 16.44 -11.70 -12.99
CA THR A 455 15.68 -10.52 -12.57
C THR A 455 15.73 -10.34 -11.06
N ALA A 456 15.71 -9.08 -10.61
CA ALA A 456 15.65 -8.69 -9.22
C ALA A 456 14.69 -7.52 -9.02
N THR A 457 14.19 -7.36 -7.80
CA THR A 457 13.40 -6.19 -7.40
C THR A 457 14.32 -5.06 -6.91
N PRO A 458 13.89 -3.78 -6.99
CA PRO A 458 14.62 -2.67 -6.37
C PRO A 458 14.85 -2.88 -4.87
N LEU A 459 13.89 -3.50 -4.16
CA LEU A 459 14.05 -3.86 -2.76
C LEU A 459 15.15 -4.92 -2.55
N GLN A 460 15.21 -5.98 -3.38
CA GLN A 460 16.30 -6.96 -3.33
C GLN A 460 17.67 -6.29 -3.60
N LEU A 461 17.73 -5.36 -4.54
CA LEU A 461 18.97 -4.60 -4.80
C LEU A 461 19.38 -3.73 -3.60
N ALA A 462 18.43 -3.05 -2.95
CA ALA A 462 18.71 -2.25 -1.77
C ALA A 462 19.19 -3.13 -0.59
N MET A 463 18.55 -4.27 -0.37
CA MET A 463 18.94 -5.27 0.63
C MET A 463 20.35 -5.82 0.35
N ALA A 464 20.62 -6.29 -0.87
CA ALA A 464 21.94 -6.79 -1.25
C ALA A 464 23.04 -5.72 -1.07
N THR A 465 22.71 -4.46 -1.37
CA THR A 465 23.61 -3.31 -1.17
C THR A 465 23.84 -3.04 0.31
N ALA A 466 22.81 -3.14 1.16
CA ALA A 466 22.93 -3.01 2.61
C ALA A 466 23.82 -4.12 3.21
N ILE A 467 23.66 -5.37 2.76
CA ILE A 467 24.50 -6.50 3.17
C ILE A 467 25.96 -6.25 2.77
N THR A 468 26.19 -5.73 1.56
CA THR A 468 27.54 -5.35 1.09
C THR A 468 28.14 -4.22 1.93
N ALA A 469 27.34 -3.20 2.25
CA ALA A 469 27.75 -2.06 3.07
C ALA A 469 28.18 -2.49 4.50
N ASN A 470 27.50 -3.51 5.04
CA ASN A 470 27.74 -4.03 6.39
C ASN A 470 28.56 -5.33 6.43
N HIS A 471 29.49 -5.47 5.49
CA HIS A 471 30.51 -6.53 5.48
C HIS A 471 29.90 -7.93 5.57
N GLY A 472 28.77 -8.14 4.89
CA GLY A 472 28.08 -9.41 4.84
C GLY A 472 27.05 -9.65 5.94
N SER A 473 26.81 -8.69 6.85
CA SER A 473 25.73 -8.83 7.86
C SER A 473 24.37 -8.83 7.15
N HIS A 474 23.60 -9.90 7.32
CA HIS A 474 22.29 -10.06 6.70
C HIS A 474 21.27 -9.18 7.42
N VAL A 475 20.43 -8.48 6.65
CA VAL A 475 19.36 -7.62 7.18
C VAL A 475 18.06 -7.89 6.45
N VAL A 476 16.97 -7.97 7.20
CA VAL A 476 15.62 -8.10 6.65
C VAL A 476 14.99 -6.70 6.54
N PRO A 477 14.68 -6.23 5.33
CA PRO A 477 14.00 -4.96 5.14
C PRO A 477 12.67 -4.93 5.90
N HIS A 478 12.37 -3.85 6.61
CA HIS A 478 11.08 -3.68 7.28
C HIS A 478 10.69 -2.19 7.38
N VAL A 479 9.39 -1.89 7.37
CA VAL A 479 8.86 -0.54 7.55
C VAL A 479 8.39 -0.27 8.96
N LEU A 480 8.01 -1.27 9.75
CA LEU A 480 7.49 -1.04 11.10
C LEU A 480 8.60 -0.96 12.14
N ARG A 481 8.69 0.20 12.80
CA ARG A 481 9.72 0.49 13.81
C ARG A 481 9.22 0.34 15.24
N ALA A 482 7.99 0.74 15.52
CA ALA A 482 7.38 0.59 16.83
C ALA A 482 5.85 0.58 16.75
N THR A 483 5.21 0.05 17.79
CA THR A 483 3.75 0.05 17.93
C THR A 483 3.36 0.49 19.32
N HIS A 484 2.39 1.38 19.45
CA HIS A 484 1.83 1.77 20.74
C HIS A 484 0.36 1.36 20.81
N GLY A 485 0.00 0.50 21.75
CA GLY A 485 -1.36 0.03 21.95
C GLY A 485 -1.42 -1.24 22.78
N VAL A 486 -2.55 -1.94 22.71
CA VAL A 486 -2.83 -3.10 23.57
C VAL A 486 -2.15 -4.38 23.05
N LYS A 487 -2.02 -4.53 21.73
CA LYS A 487 -1.42 -5.74 21.15
C LYS A 487 0.12 -5.62 21.16
N PRO A 488 0.86 -6.57 21.74
CA PRO A 488 2.32 -6.52 21.71
C PRO A 488 2.85 -6.80 20.30
N PHE A 489 3.98 -6.18 19.96
CA PHE A 489 4.70 -6.43 18.71
C PHE A 489 6.21 -6.45 18.97
N THR A 490 6.89 -7.43 18.37
CA THR A 490 8.34 -7.58 18.48
C THR A 490 9.02 -6.92 17.28
N VAL A 491 9.77 -5.85 17.54
CA VAL A 491 10.48 -5.09 16.50
C VAL A 491 11.71 -5.86 16.03
N ARG A 492 11.95 -5.86 14.72
CA ARG A 492 13.22 -6.27 14.11
C ARG A 492 14.08 -5.02 13.97
N ASN A 493 15.20 -4.91 14.67
CA ASN A 493 16.05 -3.70 14.60
C ASN A 493 17.54 -4.01 14.59
N ALA A 494 17.90 -5.19 14.12
CA ALA A 494 19.28 -5.68 14.07
C ALA A 494 19.43 -6.70 12.94
N PRO A 495 20.66 -6.93 12.46
CA PRO A 495 20.98 -8.04 11.58
C PRO A 495 20.56 -9.38 12.21
N ASP A 496 20.06 -10.29 11.39
CA ASP A 496 19.61 -11.63 11.78
C ASP A 496 20.60 -12.74 11.39
N GLY A 497 21.76 -12.36 10.86
CA GLY A 497 22.85 -13.27 10.54
C GLY A 497 24.01 -12.60 9.83
N LYS A 498 24.97 -13.40 9.36
CA LYS A 498 26.05 -12.98 8.45
C LYS A 498 26.14 -14.01 7.32
N ILE A 499 26.39 -13.54 6.10
CA ILE A 499 26.61 -14.44 4.97
C ILE A 499 27.87 -15.27 5.22
N ASN A 500 27.88 -16.49 4.69
CA ASN A 500 29.06 -17.36 4.74
C ASN A 500 30.09 -16.88 3.71
N PHE A 501 31.18 -16.27 4.18
CA PHE A 501 32.25 -15.72 3.36
C PHE A 501 33.61 -16.27 3.79
N ASN A 502 34.38 -16.82 2.85
CA ASN A 502 35.69 -17.44 3.12
C ASN A 502 36.87 -16.47 2.96
N GLY A 503 36.62 -15.22 2.56
CA GLY A 503 37.65 -14.19 2.49
C GLY A 503 37.84 -13.48 3.83
N THR A 504 38.53 -12.34 3.78
CA THR A 504 38.92 -11.55 4.95
C THR A 504 38.07 -10.28 5.09
N ASP A 505 38.05 -9.68 6.28
CA ASP A 505 37.39 -8.38 6.47
C ASP A 505 38.02 -7.27 5.60
N GLU A 506 39.32 -7.40 5.29
CA GLU A 506 40.04 -6.53 4.36
C GLU A 506 39.48 -6.58 2.93
N ASP A 507 38.90 -7.70 2.50
CA ASP A 507 38.26 -7.80 1.18
C ASP A 507 37.01 -6.92 1.10
N TRP A 508 36.24 -6.79 2.18
CA TRP A 508 35.12 -5.85 2.25
C TRP A 508 35.58 -4.40 2.18
N VAL A 509 36.72 -4.08 2.82
CA VAL A 509 37.35 -2.75 2.77
C VAL A 509 37.78 -2.41 1.35
N LYS A 510 38.51 -3.29 0.68
CA LYS A 510 38.95 -3.11 -0.72
C LYS A 510 37.78 -3.03 -1.70
N MET A 511 36.72 -3.80 -1.48
CA MET A 511 35.51 -3.70 -2.31
C MET A 511 34.80 -2.36 -2.12
N ARG A 512 34.70 -1.87 -0.89
CA ARG A 512 34.21 -0.53 -0.61
C ARG A 512 35.07 0.53 -1.32
N GLU A 513 36.40 0.43 -1.26
CA GLU A 513 37.31 1.36 -1.97
C GLU A 513 37.10 1.34 -3.48
N ALA A 514 36.99 0.14 -4.07
CA ALA A 514 36.68 0.01 -5.50
C ALA A 514 35.33 0.67 -5.86
N MET A 515 34.32 0.52 -5.01
CA MET A 515 33.01 1.17 -5.18
C MET A 515 33.05 2.68 -4.93
N ILE A 516 33.95 3.20 -4.08
CA ILE A 516 34.21 4.64 -3.95
C ILE A 516 34.81 5.16 -5.26
N ASP A 517 35.76 4.43 -5.84
CA ASP A 517 36.44 4.83 -7.06
C ASP A 517 35.53 4.80 -8.30
N VAL A 518 34.48 3.99 -8.31
CA VAL A 518 33.38 4.12 -9.29
C VAL A 518 32.81 5.53 -9.30
N ILE A 519 32.69 6.18 -8.13
CA ILE A 519 32.18 7.54 -7.98
C ILE A 519 33.29 8.59 -8.14
N GLN A 520 34.54 8.30 -7.78
CA GLN A 520 35.61 9.30 -7.89
C GLN A 520 36.15 9.44 -9.31
N SER A 521 36.31 8.33 -10.02
CA SER A 521 36.98 8.27 -11.33
C SER A 521 36.26 7.40 -12.37
N GLY A 522 35.32 6.54 -11.96
CA GLY A 522 34.64 5.59 -12.82
C GLY A 522 33.29 6.05 -13.38
N THR A 523 32.41 5.08 -13.60
CA THR A 523 31.12 5.27 -14.29
C THR A 523 30.11 6.12 -13.52
N GLY A 524 30.28 6.29 -12.21
CA GLY A 524 29.39 7.05 -11.32
C GLY A 524 29.87 8.48 -11.03
N ARG A 525 30.90 8.98 -11.72
CA ARG A 525 31.54 10.28 -11.43
C ARG A 525 30.63 11.50 -11.36
N GLY A 526 29.45 11.43 -11.97
CA GLY A 526 28.47 12.53 -11.99
C GLY A 526 27.90 12.90 -10.62
N ILE A 527 28.06 12.04 -9.60
CA ILE A 527 27.54 12.29 -8.25
C ILE A 527 28.62 12.50 -7.19
N ARG A 528 29.87 12.67 -7.62
CA ARG A 528 31.00 12.97 -6.73
C ARG A 528 30.73 14.22 -5.89
N THR A 529 31.09 14.19 -4.62
CA THR A 529 31.00 15.32 -3.71
C THR A 529 32.19 15.35 -2.75
N PRO A 530 32.68 16.54 -2.35
CA PRO A 530 33.73 16.65 -1.34
C PRO A 530 33.19 16.55 0.11
N LEU A 531 31.87 16.51 0.30
CA LEU A 531 31.24 16.62 1.63
C LEU A 531 31.20 15.29 2.40
N TYR A 532 31.15 14.16 1.70
CA TYR A 532 31.15 12.80 2.23
C TYR A 532 31.51 11.81 1.11
N GLN A 533 31.87 10.58 1.47
CA GLN A 533 32.21 9.55 0.49
C GLN A 533 31.00 8.67 0.15
N ILE A 534 30.81 8.42 -1.14
CA ILE A 534 29.78 7.50 -1.67
C ILE A 534 30.50 6.29 -2.24
N ALA A 535 30.12 5.10 -1.80
CA ALA A 535 30.47 3.85 -2.48
C ALA A 535 29.27 3.41 -3.32
N GLY A 536 29.44 3.16 -4.62
CA GLY A 536 28.33 2.79 -5.47
C GLY A 536 28.70 2.04 -6.74
N LYS A 537 27.66 1.61 -7.46
CA LYS A 537 27.77 0.89 -8.72
C LYS A 537 26.62 1.25 -9.64
N THR A 538 26.96 1.70 -10.85
CA THR A 538 25.98 1.90 -11.93
C THR A 538 25.65 0.57 -12.62
N GLY A 539 24.42 0.44 -13.11
CA GLY A 539 23.99 -0.65 -13.98
C GLY A 539 23.12 -0.14 -15.13
N THR A 540 23.20 -0.82 -16.26
CA THR A 540 22.31 -0.59 -17.40
C THR A 540 21.67 -1.93 -17.75
N ALA A 541 20.34 -1.96 -17.86
CA ALA A 541 19.60 -3.16 -18.21
C ALA A 541 19.02 -3.05 -19.62
N GLN A 542 19.42 -3.98 -20.50
CA GLN A 542 19.00 -3.95 -21.89
C GLN A 542 17.56 -4.39 -22.05
N VAL A 543 16.73 -3.54 -22.69
CA VAL A 543 15.32 -3.88 -22.97
C VAL A 543 15.18 -4.65 -24.29
N LYS A 544 16.08 -4.39 -25.26
CA LYS A 544 16.13 -5.11 -26.54
C LYS A 544 17.48 -5.78 -26.74
N SER A 545 17.45 -7.06 -27.12
CA SER A 545 18.63 -7.79 -27.58
C SER A 545 19.11 -7.28 -28.93
N ILE A 546 20.44 -7.09 -29.06
CA ILE A 546 21.06 -6.68 -30.33
C ILE A 546 21.52 -7.94 -31.09
N ALA A 547 21.06 -8.11 -32.33
CA ALA A 547 21.50 -9.21 -33.19
C ALA A 547 23.00 -9.13 -33.51
N GLN A 548 23.66 -10.29 -33.69
CA GLN A 548 25.07 -10.35 -34.08
C GLN A 548 25.32 -9.55 -35.38
N GLY A 549 26.39 -8.73 -35.40
CA GLY A 549 26.73 -7.86 -36.52
C GLY A 549 25.96 -6.54 -36.63
N LYS A 550 24.88 -6.32 -35.85
CA LYS A 550 24.11 -5.06 -35.86
C LYS A 550 24.55 -4.10 -34.74
N ARG A 551 24.39 -2.80 -34.99
CA ARG A 551 24.73 -1.73 -34.03
C ARG A 551 23.48 -1.35 -33.23
N TYR A 552 23.65 -1.08 -31.94
CA TYR A 552 22.64 -0.37 -31.14
C TYR A 552 22.51 1.04 -31.71
N ASN A 553 21.30 1.40 -32.15
CA ASN A 553 20.98 2.75 -32.61
C ASN A 553 19.89 3.32 -31.70
N GLU A 554 20.31 4.03 -30.66
CA GLU A 554 19.42 4.64 -29.67
C GLU A 554 18.43 5.62 -30.31
N ALA A 555 18.85 6.34 -31.35
CA ALA A 555 18.01 7.32 -32.05
C ALA A 555 16.84 6.70 -32.83
N ALA A 556 16.87 5.38 -33.05
CA ALA A 556 15.79 4.64 -33.72
C ALA A 556 14.83 3.95 -32.74
N LEU A 557 15.04 4.06 -31.43
CA LEU A 557 14.23 3.42 -30.40
C LEU A 557 13.17 4.39 -29.88
N SER A 558 11.95 3.89 -29.65
CA SER A 558 10.98 4.62 -28.85
C SER A 558 11.43 4.66 -27.38
N GLU A 559 10.96 5.64 -26.62
CA GLU A 559 11.36 5.82 -25.22
C GLU A 559 11.22 4.52 -24.41
N ARG A 560 10.12 3.78 -24.58
CA ARG A 560 9.86 2.51 -23.88
C ARG A 560 10.79 1.36 -24.27
N GLN A 561 11.57 1.51 -25.34
CA GLN A 561 12.55 0.54 -25.80
C GLN A 561 13.98 0.88 -25.37
N LEU A 562 14.19 2.04 -24.72
CA LEU A 562 15.47 2.42 -24.16
C LEU A 562 15.83 1.55 -22.96
N ASP A 563 17.12 1.37 -22.72
CA ASP A 563 17.62 0.60 -21.59
C ASP A 563 17.21 1.22 -20.24
N HIS A 564 17.07 0.40 -19.21
CA HIS A 564 16.82 0.91 -17.86
C HIS A 564 18.12 1.40 -17.23
N GLY A 565 18.05 2.54 -16.54
CA GLY A 565 19.13 3.03 -15.71
C GLY A 565 19.00 2.48 -14.30
N LEU A 566 20.05 1.86 -13.78
CA LEU A 566 20.11 1.37 -12.41
C LEU A 566 21.31 1.96 -11.68
N PHE A 567 21.14 2.19 -10.39
CA PHE A 567 22.23 2.56 -9.50
C PHE A 567 21.99 1.94 -8.13
N VAL A 568 23.07 1.42 -7.53
CA VAL A 568 23.10 1.03 -6.13
C VAL A 568 24.26 1.72 -5.44
N GLY A 569 24.11 2.06 -4.17
CA GLY A 569 25.22 2.60 -3.39
C GLY A 569 24.87 2.87 -1.94
N PHE A 570 25.87 3.21 -1.14
CA PHE A 570 25.71 3.53 0.26
C PHE A 570 26.64 4.67 0.69
N ALA A 571 26.22 5.38 1.73
CA ALA A 571 26.95 6.52 2.26
C ALA A 571 26.66 6.77 3.76
N PRO A 572 27.58 7.43 4.50
CA PRO A 572 29.00 7.59 4.16
C PRO A 572 29.67 6.23 3.98
N ALA A 573 30.64 6.12 3.07
CA ALA A 573 31.19 4.81 2.70
C ALA A 573 31.86 4.09 3.89
N ASP A 574 32.58 4.83 4.75
CA ASP A 574 33.29 4.32 5.92
C ASP A 574 32.36 3.85 7.04
N LYS A 575 31.27 4.59 7.28
CA LYS A 575 30.25 4.26 8.29
C LYS A 575 28.84 4.37 7.67
N PRO A 576 28.39 3.36 6.90
CA PRO A 576 27.15 3.45 6.14
C PRO A 576 25.92 3.72 7.03
N GLU A 577 25.19 4.79 6.73
CA GLU A 577 23.93 5.14 7.40
C GLU A 577 22.71 4.98 6.48
N ILE A 578 22.94 4.86 5.18
CA ILE A 578 21.90 4.71 4.15
C ILE A 578 22.47 3.93 2.95
N ALA A 579 21.73 2.92 2.50
CA ALA A 579 21.94 2.20 1.25
C ALA A 579 20.74 2.45 0.33
N ILE A 580 21.00 2.75 -0.95
CA ILE A 580 20.00 3.14 -1.93
C ILE A 580 20.07 2.21 -3.14
N ALA A 581 18.91 1.78 -3.62
CA ALA A 581 18.74 1.26 -4.97
C ALA A 581 17.79 2.16 -5.76
N VAL A 582 18.22 2.54 -6.97
CA VAL A 582 17.44 3.33 -7.92
C VAL A 582 17.26 2.52 -9.19
N ILE A 583 16.02 2.47 -9.66
CA ILE A 583 15.72 2.11 -11.04
C ILE A 583 14.95 3.23 -11.71
N TRP A 584 15.42 3.63 -12.88
CA TRP A 584 14.70 4.46 -13.84
C TRP A 584 14.41 3.60 -15.07
N GLU A 585 13.16 3.18 -15.21
CA GLU A 585 12.69 2.47 -16.40
C GLU A 585 12.94 3.37 -17.61
N ASN A 586 13.64 2.82 -18.60
CA ASN A 586 13.98 3.51 -19.83
C ASN A 586 14.87 4.76 -19.62
N GLY A 587 15.57 4.84 -18.48
CA GLY A 587 16.50 5.92 -18.13
C GLY A 587 17.82 5.96 -18.91
N ARG A 588 17.98 5.12 -19.95
CA ARG A 588 19.14 5.00 -20.87
C ARG A 588 20.38 4.36 -20.28
N HIS A 589 20.90 4.86 -19.17
CA HIS A 589 22.16 4.35 -18.61
C HIS A 589 22.26 4.51 -17.08
N GLY A 590 23.03 3.68 -16.40
CA GLY A 590 23.14 3.74 -14.93
C GLY A 590 23.64 5.07 -14.36
N GLY A 591 24.42 5.85 -15.11
CA GLY A 591 24.82 7.20 -14.68
C GLY A 591 23.66 8.19 -14.49
N SER A 592 22.53 8.02 -15.19
CA SER A 592 21.35 8.88 -15.04
C SER A 592 20.60 8.50 -13.76
N ALA A 593 20.48 7.20 -13.46
CA ALA A 593 19.95 6.71 -12.20
C ALA A 593 20.80 7.13 -11.00
N ALA A 594 22.14 7.17 -11.16
CA ALA A 594 23.03 7.67 -10.11
C ALA A 594 22.70 9.12 -9.73
N GLN A 595 22.46 9.99 -10.72
CA GLN A 595 22.09 11.40 -10.47
C GLN A 595 20.83 11.54 -9.63
N LEU A 596 19.86 10.61 -9.76
CA LEU A 596 18.66 10.59 -8.93
C LEU A 596 18.95 10.18 -7.47
N ALA A 597 20.02 9.42 -7.21
CA ALA A 597 20.40 9.03 -5.84
C ALA A 597 21.08 10.16 -5.06
N LYS A 598 21.75 11.10 -5.75
CA LYS A 598 22.56 12.15 -5.09
C LYS A 598 21.75 13.06 -4.16
N PRO A 599 20.59 13.63 -4.57
CA PRO A 599 19.78 14.45 -3.68
C PRO A 599 19.26 13.66 -2.46
N VAL A 600 19.01 12.36 -2.61
CA VAL A 600 18.56 11.48 -1.53
C VAL A 600 19.68 11.31 -0.49
N PHE A 601 20.92 11.07 -0.93
CA PHE A 601 22.08 11.04 -0.02
C PHE A 601 22.33 12.40 0.65
N ASP A 602 22.29 13.49 -0.13
CA ASP A 602 22.50 14.85 0.39
C ASP A 602 21.48 15.20 1.47
N TYR A 603 20.21 14.90 1.22
CA TYR A 603 19.17 15.14 2.20
C TYR A 603 19.41 14.35 3.48
N TRP A 604 19.68 13.04 3.39
CA TRP A 604 19.86 12.19 4.57
C TRP A 604 21.05 12.60 5.45
N LEU A 605 22.18 12.90 4.82
CA LEU A 605 23.46 13.12 5.49
C LEU A 605 23.69 14.58 5.92
N LEU A 606 23.22 15.54 5.11
CA LEU A 606 23.57 16.96 5.30
C LEU A 606 22.39 17.78 5.78
N THR A 607 21.20 17.57 5.19
CA THR A 607 20.07 18.48 5.36
C THR A 607 19.12 18.05 6.46
N ARG A 608 18.76 16.75 6.55
CA ARG A 608 17.70 16.23 7.44
C ARG A 608 17.82 16.70 8.90
N LYS A 609 19.03 16.68 9.47
CA LYS A 609 19.23 17.10 10.87
C LYS A 609 19.21 18.62 11.07
N LYS A 610 19.59 19.39 10.04
CA LYS A 610 19.74 20.86 10.12
C LYS A 610 18.47 21.60 9.70
N ASN A 611 17.82 21.12 8.63
CA ASN A 611 16.63 21.69 8.04
C ASN A 611 15.71 20.56 7.53
N PRO A 612 15.06 19.80 8.43
CA PRO A 612 14.17 18.71 8.03
C PRO A 612 12.99 19.25 7.23
N ILE A 613 12.66 18.59 6.12
CA ILE A 613 11.41 18.85 5.41
C ILE A 613 10.26 18.33 6.28
N ARG A 614 9.29 19.20 6.58
CA ARG A 614 8.09 18.88 7.36
C ARG A 614 6.85 19.16 6.52
N PRO A 615 5.75 18.42 6.73
CA PRO A 615 4.50 18.73 6.06
C PRO A 615 3.98 20.11 6.47
N ALA A 616 3.26 20.78 5.58
CA ALA A 616 2.41 21.91 5.97
C ALA A 616 1.37 21.43 7.00
N ASN A 617 0.98 22.28 7.96
CA ASN A 617 -0.01 21.91 8.97
C ASN A 617 -1.35 21.56 8.31
N HIS A 618 -1.75 20.28 8.34
CA HIS A 618 -3.06 19.81 7.89
C HIS A 618 -3.89 19.46 9.13
N GLN A 619 -4.63 20.43 9.69
CA GLN A 619 -5.70 20.14 10.64
C GLN A 619 -7.02 20.15 9.87
N VAL A 620 -7.59 18.97 9.65
CA VAL A 620 -8.97 18.84 9.15
C VAL A 620 -9.89 18.85 10.36
N ASN A 621 -10.53 19.98 10.63
CA ASN A 621 -11.57 20.06 11.67
C ASN A 621 -12.84 19.35 11.18
N GLY A 622 -13.20 18.22 11.82
CA GLY A 622 -14.40 17.46 11.48
C GLY A 622 -15.69 18.14 11.94
N GLY A 623 -16.74 18.08 11.12
CA GLY A 623 -18.08 18.63 11.43
C GLY A 623 -19.04 18.52 10.24
N LEU A 624 -20.19 19.20 10.29
CA LEU A 624 -21.07 19.32 9.09
C LEU A 624 -20.32 19.89 7.88
N MET A 625 -19.33 20.74 8.12
CA MET A 625 -18.45 21.31 7.09
C MET A 625 -17.65 20.27 6.30
N THR A 626 -17.53 19.03 6.78
CA THR A 626 -16.87 17.93 6.07
C THR A 626 -17.86 16.93 5.45
N ALA A 627 -19.17 17.17 5.55
CA ALA A 627 -20.19 16.28 5.01
C ALA A 627 -20.16 16.26 3.47
N GLY A 628 -19.93 15.08 2.89
CA GLY A 628 -19.90 14.88 1.44
C GLY A 628 -18.55 15.11 0.78
N ILE A 629 -17.58 15.71 1.49
CA ILE A 629 -16.21 15.84 0.98
C ILE A 629 -15.59 14.44 0.94
N LYS A 630 -15.23 13.96 -0.24
CA LYS A 630 -14.51 12.68 -0.33
C LYS A 630 -13.14 12.84 0.30
N PRO A 631 -12.55 11.77 0.87
CA PRO A 631 -11.20 11.89 1.40
C PRO A 631 -10.20 12.35 0.32
N GLY A 632 -10.47 12.11 -0.97
CA GLY A 632 -9.64 12.55 -2.09
C GLY A 632 -9.80 14.02 -2.48
N GLU A 633 -10.83 14.70 -1.98
CA GLU A 633 -11.13 16.12 -2.21
C GLU A 633 -10.65 17.00 -1.04
N LEU A 634 -10.35 16.39 0.12
CA LEU A 634 -9.70 17.09 1.22
C LEU A 634 -8.31 17.59 0.81
N PRO A 635 -7.85 18.74 1.35
CA PRO A 635 -6.52 19.26 1.06
C PRO A 635 -5.49 18.17 1.31
N SER A 636 -4.87 17.64 0.26
CA SER A 636 -3.71 16.77 0.40
C SER A 636 -2.52 17.59 -0.08
N GLY A 637 -1.37 17.47 0.59
CA GLY A 637 -0.23 18.40 0.48
C GLY A 637 0.46 18.53 -0.89
N ASN A 638 -0.24 18.29 -2.01
CA ASN A 638 0.27 18.23 -3.37
C ASN A 638 -0.04 19.46 -4.24
N GLU A 639 -0.32 20.64 -3.67
CA GLU A 639 -0.47 21.87 -4.48
C GLU A 639 0.85 22.38 -5.14
N SER A 640 1.93 21.59 -5.13
CA SER A 640 3.20 21.95 -5.79
C SER A 640 3.74 20.85 -6.70
N ALA A 641 2.90 20.33 -7.61
CA ALA A 641 3.38 19.49 -8.72
C ALA A 641 2.55 19.57 -10.03
N SER A 642 1.72 20.60 -10.24
CA SER A 642 1.11 20.83 -11.57
C SER A 642 1.93 21.86 -12.36
N SER A 643 2.71 21.38 -13.32
CA SER A 643 3.41 22.21 -14.30
C SER A 643 2.42 22.79 -15.32
N THR A 644 2.15 24.09 -15.21
CA THR A 644 1.63 24.90 -16.32
C THR A 644 2.70 25.96 -16.64
N PRO A 645 3.18 26.09 -17.89
CA PRO A 645 4.14 27.15 -18.22
C PRO A 645 3.38 28.48 -18.33
N ALA A 646 3.37 29.26 -17.26
CA ALA A 646 2.87 30.63 -17.30
C ALA A 646 3.98 31.56 -17.82
N THR A 647 3.87 31.92 -19.09
CA THR A 647 4.62 33.01 -19.71
C THR A 647 4.20 34.33 -19.07
N SER A 648 5.05 34.92 -18.24
CA SER A 648 4.83 36.28 -17.71
C SER A 648 5.75 37.27 -18.42
N ALA A 649 5.20 37.98 -19.41
CA ALA A 649 5.72 39.27 -19.86
C ALA A 649 5.10 40.37 -18.96
N PRO A 650 5.84 41.45 -18.61
CA PRO A 650 5.34 42.47 -17.70
C PRO A 650 4.51 43.50 -18.46
N THR A 651 3.24 43.65 -18.07
CA THR A 651 2.38 44.74 -18.53
C THR A 651 2.58 45.96 -17.64
N SER A 652 3.12 47.02 -18.23
CA SER A 652 3.24 48.36 -17.67
C SER A 652 1.86 48.97 -17.39
N ALA A 653 1.65 49.43 -16.15
CA ALA A 653 0.52 50.26 -15.79
C ALA A 653 0.73 51.69 -16.32
N ALA A 654 -0.13 52.12 -17.24
CA ALA A 654 -0.26 53.51 -17.65
C ALA A 654 -1.53 54.08 -17.00
N ALA A 655 -1.36 55.04 -16.09
CA ALA A 655 -2.43 55.89 -15.60
C ALA A 655 -2.52 57.15 -16.48
N SER A 656 -3.71 57.41 -16.98
CA SER A 656 -4.08 58.54 -17.82
C SER A 656 -4.38 59.79 -17.01
N THR A 657 -3.79 60.94 -17.35
CA THR A 657 -4.47 62.25 -17.31
C THR A 657 -3.76 63.24 -18.26
N PRO A 658 -4.47 64.12 -19.01
CA PRO A 658 -3.90 64.85 -20.13
C PRO A 658 -3.65 66.34 -19.86
N GLN A 659 -2.92 66.95 -20.82
CA GLN A 659 -2.81 68.38 -21.15
C GLN A 659 -1.95 69.28 -20.24
N ALA A 660 -0.81 69.76 -20.78
CA ALA A 660 -0.73 71.04 -21.49
C ALA A 660 0.73 71.34 -21.90
N THR A 661 0.96 71.55 -23.20
CA THR A 661 2.14 72.23 -23.74
C THR A 661 2.04 73.73 -23.42
N PRO A 662 3.15 74.51 -23.35
CA PRO A 662 3.79 74.93 -24.60
C PRO A 662 5.33 75.15 -24.56
N THR A 663 5.85 75.44 -25.75
CA THR A 663 7.07 76.21 -26.08
C THR A 663 8.48 75.57 -26.04
N ARG A 664 8.96 75.28 -27.27
CA ARG A 664 10.34 75.40 -27.81
C ARG A 664 10.91 76.84 -27.58
N PRO A 665 12.17 77.20 -27.92
CA PRO A 665 13.29 76.44 -28.52
C PRO A 665 14.71 76.78 -27.98
N ALA A 666 15.73 76.03 -28.44
CA ALA A 666 17.11 76.47 -28.78
C ALA A 666 18.05 75.25 -28.70
N THR A 667 18.50 74.64 -29.81
CA THR A 667 19.66 74.98 -30.66
C THR A 667 21.03 74.69 -30.02
N ASN A 668 21.88 74.11 -30.88
CA ASN A 668 23.35 74.01 -30.88
C ASN A 668 23.92 72.73 -30.25
N GLU A 669 24.45 71.82 -31.09
CA GLU A 669 25.85 71.77 -31.60
C GLU A 669 26.76 71.17 -30.51
N VAL A 670 27.79 70.36 -30.73
CA VAL A 670 28.54 69.79 -31.87
C VAL A 670 29.62 68.91 -31.19
N ASP A 671 30.07 67.85 -31.88
CA ASP A 671 31.30 67.04 -31.67
C ASP A 671 31.44 66.27 -30.34
N GLU A 672 31.80 64.98 -30.29
CA GLU A 672 32.73 64.17 -31.10
C GLU A 672 32.25 62.71 -31.18
#